data_AF-A0AAN6GUY0-F1
#
_entry.id   AF-A0AAN6GUY0-F1
#
_cell.length_a   1.000
_cell.length_b   1.000
_cell.length_c   1.000
_cell.angle_alpha   90.00
_cell.angle_beta   90.00
_cell.angle_gamma   90.00
#
_symmetry.space_group_name_H-M   'P 1'
#
loop_
_entity.id
_entity.type
_entity.pdbx_description
1 polymer ?
#
loop_
_entity_poly.entity_id
_entity_poly.type
_entity_poly.pdbx_seq_one_letter_code
_entity_poly.pdbx_strand_id
1 'polypeptide(L)'
;MTAQLRQRQAGGVPAISAYALTGIASSSSPQQGLTPAARQALLDSLPLPLAKAVRSTLDFKPIITRSQLAALIASTPQTPTKGGVFILLNRLILNPSEFLPSHPGGELALLHFVGRDAQDEIEAYHSDVALRQMASWVVGILDEKDWLNQPASKEGSSPELFERGAYVPLVPPIQLGYRAGVLEAPHAQAAAHTHHSDKVTLKARPRTFPLPPEMLEPPPPPSTDIEPERERKMSQAYRKLHRRIAQDGWYRLRPAGYARECTRYALLGATALYLYFQGIGASSESDRHTQSPVLLFLSSVFLGLFWHQLTFSAHDAGHHGITHSPLVDRLIGVTIADLIGGLSIGWWCDNHDVHHLVTNHPEHDPDIQHMPFFAISGRFVEPEPVPSSDGNAAQQDATAKARVTLAPEGLWSSYYRRVLTFDAPARVFLKYQHQLYYVVMSLGRFNLYANSYGFLAKRALRLLFPGRHGGALGGDGIHDAFSPATATDTDVVIEGLPSDDAKVVQKLLHPRHQSTSAASRRKALTTRDRTKIFHLLVEISCLVVFWTWFGWGMLGSIRGWGWRVMYVLVSHIVTSPLHVQIVLSHFAQSSVDLGLFESFPSRQLRTTMDVLCPPSLDFLHGGLHMQVSHHLFPRIPRHNLRPVRDRYVRPFADEWAKSHPRTVNAAASGSGAGSGAKASLYEEYTFGAGNRKVLGVLEEVARQVRVLSQVAEAQARGTLHHHNQQGTGVDTSKVSKTTSMLHAADDGDESSAGSGNGSGTES
;
A
#
# COMPACT_ATOMS: atom_id res chain seq x y z
N MET A 1 -26.43 52.27 27.33
CA MET A 1 -25.57 51.55 28.30
C MET A 1 -25.09 50.24 27.68
N THR A 2 -24.55 50.30 26.46
CA THR A 2 -24.20 49.14 25.62
C THR A 2 -22.99 49.53 24.77
N ALA A 3 -21.93 50.01 25.41
CA ALA A 3 -20.71 50.48 24.75
C ALA A 3 -19.45 50.39 25.65
N GLN A 4 -19.39 49.41 26.57
CA GLN A 4 -18.22 49.20 27.44
C GLN A 4 -17.75 47.73 27.52
N LEU A 5 -18.08 46.89 26.54
CA LEU A 5 -17.66 45.47 26.51
C LEU A 5 -17.03 45.04 25.17
N ARG A 6 -16.21 45.89 24.55
CA ARG A 6 -15.45 45.55 23.32
C ARG A 6 -13.95 45.88 23.35
N GLN A 7 -13.34 45.98 24.53
CA GLN A 7 -11.93 46.38 24.66
C GLN A 7 -11.11 45.52 25.64
N ARG A 8 -11.35 44.19 25.68
CA ARG A 8 -10.54 43.24 26.48
C ARG A 8 -10.25 41.89 25.80
N GLN A 9 -9.95 41.88 24.50
CA GLN A 9 -9.42 40.69 23.80
C GLN A 9 -8.30 41.04 22.80
N ALA A 10 -7.31 41.81 23.26
CA ALA A 10 -6.05 41.99 22.55
C ALA A 10 -4.90 41.84 23.55
N GLY A 11 -4.59 40.59 23.89
CA GLY A 11 -3.37 40.19 24.60
C GLY A 11 -2.47 39.48 23.61
N GLY A 12 -1.50 40.21 23.06
CA GLY A 12 -0.50 39.68 22.12
C GLY A 12 0.45 38.69 22.79
N VAL A 13 0.82 37.66 22.05
CA VAL A 13 1.97 36.79 22.33
C VAL A 13 3.20 37.45 21.70
N PRO A 14 4.35 37.52 22.40
CA PRO A 14 5.49 38.31 21.95
C PRO A 14 6.16 37.71 20.70
N ALA A 15 6.49 38.60 19.77
CA ALA A 15 7.32 38.32 18.61
C ALA A 15 8.66 37.72 19.05
N ILE A 16 8.95 36.50 18.58
CA ILE A 16 10.29 35.92 18.71
C ILE A 16 11.18 36.60 17.68
N SER A 17 12.27 37.14 18.21
CA SER A 17 13.26 38.02 17.61
C SER A 17 13.79 37.54 16.26
N ALA A 18 13.67 38.42 15.26
CA ALA A 18 14.51 38.43 14.07
C ALA A 18 15.91 38.92 14.46
N TYR A 19 16.90 38.02 14.51
CA TYR A 19 18.31 38.38 14.43
C TYR A 19 19.11 37.30 13.68
N ALA A 20 19.92 37.80 12.74
CA ALA A 20 20.99 37.14 12.00
C ALA A 20 20.62 36.22 10.83
N LEU A 21 20.28 36.82 9.68
CA LEU A 21 20.69 36.35 8.33
C LEU A 21 20.71 37.54 7.36
N THR A 22 21.60 38.51 7.61
CA THR A 22 22.02 39.49 6.59
C THR A 22 23.23 38.92 5.85
N GLY A 23 23.00 38.49 4.61
CA GLY A 23 24.05 38.10 3.69
C GLY A 23 23.62 36.97 2.77
N ILE A 24 22.84 37.31 1.74
CA ILE A 24 22.83 36.79 0.36
C ILE A 24 21.61 37.47 -0.29
N ALA A 25 21.81 38.70 -0.73
CA ALA A 25 20.84 39.45 -1.53
C ALA A 25 21.51 39.74 -2.88
N SER A 26 21.55 38.75 -3.77
CA SER A 26 21.81 38.93 -5.21
C SER A 26 21.73 37.62 -6.01
N SER A 27 20.53 37.07 -6.24
CA SER A 27 20.33 36.19 -7.41
C SER A 27 18.86 36.07 -7.83
N SER A 28 18.18 37.20 -8.05
CA SER A 28 16.98 37.19 -8.89
C SER A 28 17.42 37.02 -10.35
N SER A 29 17.64 35.78 -10.80
CA SER A 29 17.85 35.52 -12.23
C SER A 29 16.51 35.65 -12.96
N PRO A 30 16.49 36.24 -14.17
CA PRO A 30 15.30 36.26 -15.01
C PRO A 30 14.84 34.81 -15.27
N GLN A 31 13.54 34.56 -15.40
CA GLN A 31 12.96 33.23 -15.69
C GLN A 31 13.76 32.52 -16.80
N GLN A 32 14.73 31.69 -16.41
CA GLN A 32 15.55 30.94 -17.34
C GLN A 32 14.72 29.72 -17.73
N GLY A 33 14.17 29.75 -18.96
CA GLY A 33 13.71 28.54 -19.61
C GLY A 33 14.84 27.51 -19.66
N LEU A 34 14.49 26.24 -19.83
CA LEU A 34 15.47 25.15 -19.94
C LEU A 34 16.49 25.46 -21.04
N THR A 35 17.78 25.22 -20.76
CA THR A 35 18.79 25.26 -21.83
C THR A 35 18.46 24.19 -22.88
N PRO A 36 18.84 24.38 -24.16
CA PRO A 36 18.56 23.38 -25.19
C PRO A 36 19.06 21.97 -24.85
N ALA A 37 20.22 21.88 -24.17
CA ALA A 37 20.79 20.63 -23.69
C ALA A 37 19.96 20.00 -22.56
N ALA A 38 19.60 20.78 -21.52
CA ALA A 38 18.77 20.30 -20.42
C ALA A 38 17.37 19.87 -20.90
N ARG A 39 16.81 20.60 -21.86
CA ARG A 39 15.55 20.27 -22.52
C ARG A 39 15.62 18.94 -23.25
N GLN A 40 16.68 18.70 -24.01
CA GLN A 40 16.84 17.44 -24.74
C GLN A 40 17.08 16.27 -23.79
N ALA A 41 17.93 16.42 -22.77
CA ALA A 41 18.14 15.41 -21.74
C ALA A 41 16.86 15.05 -20.96
N LEU A 42 16.02 16.05 -20.65
CA LEU A 42 14.71 15.79 -20.06
C LEU A 42 13.81 15.00 -21.01
N LEU A 43 13.73 15.38 -22.29
CA LEU A 43 12.91 14.64 -23.27
C LEU A 43 13.38 13.19 -23.46
N ASP A 44 14.69 12.94 -23.45
CA ASP A 44 15.26 11.61 -23.66
C ASP A 44 15.06 10.68 -22.46
N SER A 45 14.91 11.24 -21.27
CA SER A 45 14.66 10.49 -20.02
C SER A 45 13.17 10.23 -19.73
N LEU A 46 12.27 10.74 -20.57
CA LEU A 46 10.82 10.53 -20.47
C LEU A 46 10.35 9.38 -21.38
N PRO A 47 9.23 8.72 -21.02
CA PRO A 47 8.58 7.77 -21.93
C PRO A 47 8.24 8.42 -23.27
N LEU A 48 8.57 7.76 -24.38
CA LEU A 48 8.42 8.31 -25.74
C LEU A 48 7.04 8.92 -26.03
N PRO A 49 5.90 8.30 -25.64
CA PRO A 49 4.58 8.89 -25.87
C PRO A 49 4.39 10.24 -25.15
N LEU A 50 4.84 10.33 -23.90
CA LEU A 50 4.78 11.55 -23.10
C LEU A 50 5.77 12.60 -23.62
N ALA A 51 7.01 12.23 -23.89
CA ALA A 51 8.05 13.10 -24.42
C ALA A 51 7.58 13.83 -25.70
N LYS A 52 6.95 13.09 -26.62
CA LYS A 52 6.36 13.67 -27.85
C LYS A 52 5.25 14.66 -27.53
N ALA A 53 4.38 14.35 -26.57
CA ALA A 53 3.23 15.17 -26.22
C ALA A 53 3.61 16.48 -25.49
N VAL A 54 4.66 16.47 -24.66
CA VAL A 54 5.08 17.65 -23.90
C VAL A 54 6.05 18.55 -24.67
N ARG A 55 6.74 18.03 -25.71
CA ARG A 55 7.84 18.71 -26.42
C ARG A 55 7.57 20.17 -26.78
N SER A 56 6.40 20.53 -27.28
CA SER A 56 6.08 21.92 -27.67
C SER A 56 5.72 22.83 -26.51
N THR A 57 5.47 22.27 -25.31
CA THR A 57 4.96 23.02 -24.15
C THR A 57 5.98 23.23 -23.05
N LEU A 58 7.08 22.48 -23.04
CA LEU A 58 8.08 22.48 -21.96
C LEU A 58 8.67 23.87 -21.69
N ASP A 59 8.96 24.62 -22.76
CA ASP A 59 9.62 25.93 -22.66
C ASP A 59 8.74 27.01 -22.00
N PHE A 60 7.45 26.73 -21.86
CA PHE A 60 6.47 27.62 -21.21
C PHE A 60 6.13 27.21 -19.77
N LYS A 61 6.73 26.11 -19.27
CA LYS A 61 6.46 25.63 -17.91
C LYS A 61 7.37 26.35 -16.90
N PRO A 62 6.85 26.77 -15.74
CA PRO A 62 7.66 27.37 -14.70
C PRO A 62 8.63 26.33 -14.11
N ILE A 63 9.82 26.79 -13.75
CA ILE A 63 10.74 26.04 -12.90
C ILE A 63 10.30 26.20 -11.45
N ILE A 64 10.21 25.10 -10.72
CA ILE A 64 9.72 25.04 -9.33
C ILE A 64 10.78 24.36 -8.47
N THR A 65 11.17 24.95 -7.36
CA THR A 65 12.09 24.33 -6.40
C THR A 65 11.39 23.27 -5.55
N ARG A 66 12.16 22.37 -4.92
CA ARG A 66 11.62 21.38 -3.99
C ARG A 66 10.94 22.04 -2.79
N SER A 67 11.48 23.13 -2.28
CA SER A 67 10.88 23.88 -1.16
C SER A 67 9.55 24.52 -1.55
N GLN A 68 9.45 25.12 -2.75
CA GLN A 68 8.19 25.63 -3.29
C GLN A 68 7.18 24.50 -3.49
N LEU A 69 7.61 23.33 -3.97
CA LEU A 69 6.76 22.16 -4.12
C LEU A 69 6.23 21.65 -2.76
N ALA A 70 7.08 21.60 -1.74
CA ALA A 70 6.68 21.23 -0.39
C ALA A 70 5.65 22.22 0.16
N ALA A 71 5.87 23.53 -0.01
CA ALA A 71 4.92 24.55 0.40
C ALA A 71 3.56 24.44 -0.35
N LEU A 72 3.58 24.12 -1.65
CA LEU A 72 2.37 23.88 -2.44
C LEU A 72 1.56 22.69 -1.88
N ILE A 73 2.24 21.57 -1.60
CA ILE A 73 1.60 20.38 -1.06
C ILE A 73 1.07 20.66 0.35
N ALA A 74 1.86 21.29 1.21
CA ALA A 74 1.52 21.57 2.60
C ALA A 74 0.37 22.58 2.77
N SER A 75 0.24 23.53 1.84
CA SER A 75 -0.82 24.54 1.84
C SER A 75 -2.12 24.09 1.18
N THR A 76 -2.09 23.02 0.38
CA THR A 76 -3.22 22.66 -0.49
C THR A 76 -3.73 21.26 -0.21
N PRO A 77 -4.97 21.10 0.28
CA PRO A 77 -5.57 19.79 0.45
C PRO A 77 -5.61 18.97 -0.85
N GLN A 78 -5.31 17.67 -0.75
CA GLN A 78 -5.31 16.71 -1.86
C GLN A 78 -6.74 16.33 -2.25
N THR A 79 -7.49 17.28 -2.82
CA THR A 79 -8.86 17.06 -3.30
C THR A 79 -9.04 17.56 -4.73
N PRO A 80 -10.06 17.07 -5.46
CA PRO A 80 -10.29 17.46 -6.85
C PRO A 80 -10.56 18.95 -7.03
N THR A 81 -11.13 19.61 -6.02
CA THR A 81 -11.52 21.01 -6.07
C THR A 81 -10.42 21.96 -5.59
N LYS A 82 -9.50 21.49 -4.74
CA LYS A 82 -8.42 22.30 -4.18
C LYS A 82 -7.11 22.17 -4.96
N GLY A 83 -6.88 21.06 -5.67
CA GLY A 83 -5.74 20.96 -6.58
C GLY A 83 -4.42 20.51 -5.95
N GLY A 84 -4.42 19.96 -4.73
CA GLY A 84 -3.20 19.67 -3.97
C GLY A 84 -2.45 18.38 -4.31
N VAL A 85 -2.84 17.66 -5.36
CA VAL A 85 -2.16 16.42 -5.78
C VAL A 85 -1.03 16.77 -6.74
N PHE A 86 0.21 16.84 -6.25
CA PHE A 86 1.40 17.08 -7.07
C PHE A 86 2.32 15.86 -7.06
N ILE A 87 2.59 15.28 -8.22
CA ILE A 87 3.40 14.07 -8.39
C ILE A 87 4.51 14.36 -9.39
N LEU A 88 5.71 13.84 -9.16
CA LEU A 88 6.81 13.95 -10.10
C LEU A 88 6.80 12.75 -11.06
N LEU A 89 7.09 13.02 -12.32
CA LEU A 89 7.52 12.03 -13.29
C LEU A 89 8.83 12.55 -13.84
N ASN A 90 9.95 12.02 -13.30
CA ASN A 90 11.26 12.62 -13.48
C ASN A 90 11.24 14.08 -12.97
N ARG A 91 11.71 15.05 -13.75
CA ARG A 91 11.59 16.48 -13.43
C ARG A 91 10.22 17.09 -13.72
N LEU A 92 9.28 16.39 -14.35
CA LEU A 92 7.96 16.98 -14.64
C LEU A 92 7.09 16.94 -13.39
N ILE A 93 6.48 18.07 -13.05
CA ILE A 93 5.50 18.17 -11.95
C ILE A 93 4.09 18.08 -12.56
N LEU A 94 3.39 17.01 -12.23
CA LEU A 94 2.02 16.73 -12.68
C LEU A 94 1.02 17.11 -11.59
N ASN A 95 -0.12 17.67 -11.99
CA ASN A 95 -1.27 17.89 -11.12
C ASN A 95 -2.51 17.16 -11.65
N PRO A 96 -2.72 15.88 -11.28
CA PRO A 96 -3.90 15.11 -11.68
C PRO A 96 -5.08 15.26 -10.70
N SER A 97 -5.15 16.34 -9.90
CA SER A 97 -6.17 16.49 -8.84
C SER A 97 -7.60 16.30 -9.35
N GLU A 98 -7.95 16.89 -10.48
CA GLU A 98 -9.29 16.71 -11.06
C GLU A 98 -9.55 15.26 -11.47
N PHE A 99 -8.51 14.53 -11.90
CA PHE A 99 -8.61 13.13 -12.31
C PHE A 99 -8.71 12.16 -11.14
N LEU A 100 -8.24 12.53 -9.95
CA LEU A 100 -8.15 11.68 -8.75
C LEU A 100 -9.35 10.72 -8.54
N PRO A 101 -10.62 11.17 -8.47
CA PRO A 101 -11.78 10.29 -8.26
C PRO A 101 -12.15 9.35 -9.42
N SER A 102 -11.47 9.46 -10.55
CA SER A 102 -11.70 8.70 -11.79
C SER A 102 -10.49 7.85 -12.16
N HIS A 103 -9.44 7.88 -11.35
CA HIS A 103 -8.28 7.03 -11.55
C HIS A 103 -8.72 5.56 -11.47
N PRO A 104 -8.47 4.73 -12.51
CA PRO A 104 -8.93 3.34 -12.55
C PRO A 104 -8.42 2.44 -11.42
N GLY A 105 -7.25 2.74 -10.85
CA GLY A 105 -6.68 2.04 -9.70
C GLY A 105 -6.95 2.72 -8.35
N GLY A 106 -7.99 3.56 -8.29
CA GLY A 106 -8.42 4.23 -7.07
C GLY A 106 -7.61 5.48 -6.70
N GLU A 107 -8.12 6.25 -5.73
CA GLU A 107 -7.53 7.53 -5.30
C GLU A 107 -6.20 7.33 -4.56
N LEU A 108 -6.10 6.26 -3.77
CA LEU A 108 -4.92 5.96 -2.96
C LEU A 108 -3.68 5.71 -3.82
N ALA A 109 -3.85 5.16 -5.03
CA ALA A 109 -2.75 4.99 -5.97
C ALA A 109 -2.04 6.31 -6.30
N LEU A 110 -2.75 7.44 -6.35
CA LEU A 110 -2.15 8.75 -6.57
C LEU A 110 -1.68 9.41 -5.26
N LEU A 111 -2.43 9.24 -4.17
CA LEU A 111 -2.13 9.90 -2.89
C LEU A 111 -0.79 9.45 -2.28
N HIS A 112 -0.38 8.20 -2.49
CA HIS A 112 0.92 7.68 -2.01
C HIS A 112 2.14 8.25 -2.75
N PHE A 113 1.94 9.01 -3.83
CA PHE A 113 3.01 9.61 -4.63
C PHE A 113 3.03 11.13 -4.60
N VAL A 114 2.19 11.76 -3.78
CA VAL A 114 2.21 13.22 -3.61
C VAL A 114 3.58 13.63 -3.08
N GLY A 115 4.31 14.46 -3.86
CA GLY A 115 5.66 14.91 -3.56
C GLY A 115 6.77 13.88 -3.85
N ARG A 116 6.47 12.81 -4.60
CA ARG A 116 7.44 11.75 -4.97
C ARG A 116 7.59 11.63 -6.47
N ASP A 117 8.75 11.16 -6.90
CA ASP A 117 8.99 10.66 -8.27
C ASP A 117 8.36 9.28 -8.42
N ALA A 118 7.41 9.17 -9.35
CA ALA A 118 6.62 7.98 -9.63
C ALA A 118 6.90 7.41 -11.04
N GLN A 119 8.05 7.73 -11.65
CA GLN A 119 8.33 7.35 -13.04
C GLN A 119 8.30 5.82 -13.24
N ASP A 120 8.92 5.05 -12.36
CA ASP A 120 9.03 3.58 -12.50
C ASP A 120 7.63 2.94 -12.48
N GLU A 121 6.78 3.38 -11.56
CA GLU A 121 5.39 2.95 -11.43
C GLU A 121 4.56 3.41 -12.63
N ILE A 122 4.62 4.70 -12.99
CA ILE A 122 3.84 5.22 -14.12
C ILE A 122 4.15 4.43 -15.40
N GLU A 123 5.41 4.14 -15.68
CA GLU A 123 5.81 3.35 -16.85
C GLU A 123 5.32 1.89 -16.78
N ALA A 124 5.40 1.25 -15.61
CA ALA A 124 4.98 -0.13 -15.42
C ALA A 124 3.46 -0.30 -15.66
N TYR A 125 2.66 0.60 -15.07
CA TYR A 125 1.20 0.45 -14.99
C TYR A 125 0.40 1.12 -16.12
N HIS A 126 1.00 2.02 -16.93
CA HIS A 126 0.23 2.81 -17.88
C HIS A 126 0.55 2.53 -19.35
N SER A 127 -0.50 2.48 -20.17
CA SER A 127 -0.37 2.37 -21.64
C SER A 127 0.12 3.67 -22.28
N ASP A 128 0.59 3.59 -23.51
CA ASP A 128 1.02 4.76 -24.30
C ASP A 128 -0.09 5.82 -24.48
N VAL A 129 -1.36 5.41 -24.42
CA VAL A 129 -2.50 6.33 -24.45
C VAL A 129 -2.59 7.12 -23.15
N ALA A 130 -2.51 6.43 -22.01
CA ALA A 130 -2.52 7.07 -20.69
C ALA A 130 -1.30 7.98 -20.49
N LEU A 131 -0.10 7.54 -20.91
CA LEU A 131 1.12 8.36 -20.86
C LEU A 131 0.99 9.66 -21.67
N ARG A 132 0.34 9.62 -22.85
CA ARG A 132 0.06 10.84 -23.63
C ARG A 132 -0.92 11.77 -22.93
N GLN A 133 -1.94 11.22 -22.27
CA GLN A 133 -2.93 12.02 -21.54
C GLN A 133 -2.31 12.80 -20.38
N MET A 134 -1.30 12.22 -19.72
CA MET A 134 -0.56 12.86 -18.61
C MET A 134 0.10 14.19 -19.00
N ALA A 135 0.41 14.42 -20.29
CA ALA A 135 0.96 15.68 -20.76
C ALA A 135 0.08 16.89 -20.42
N SER A 136 -1.24 16.70 -20.38
CA SER A 136 -2.19 17.76 -20.04
C SER A 136 -2.15 18.16 -18.56
N TRP A 137 -1.58 17.33 -17.69
CA TRP A 137 -1.47 17.56 -16.25
C TRP A 137 -0.15 18.20 -15.85
N VAL A 138 0.81 18.37 -16.78
CA VAL A 138 2.11 18.96 -16.48
C VAL A 138 1.93 20.46 -16.16
N VAL A 139 2.23 20.84 -14.93
CA VAL A 139 2.08 22.23 -14.44
C VAL A 139 3.41 22.96 -14.26
N GLY A 140 4.52 22.23 -14.14
CA GLY A 140 5.85 22.82 -13.94
C GLY A 140 6.97 21.80 -14.13
N ILE A 141 8.20 22.27 -13.95
CA ILE A 141 9.42 21.46 -14.04
C ILE A 141 10.22 21.68 -12.76
N LEU A 142 10.66 20.61 -12.11
CA LEU A 142 11.50 20.70 -10.93
C LEU A 142 12.87 21.34 -11.29
N ASP A 143 13.33 22.23 -10.43
CA ASP A 143 14.66 22.82 -10.51
C ASP A 143 15.75 21.76 -10.64
N GLU A 144 16.78 22.07 -11.43
CA GLU A 144 17.83 21.11 -11.75
C GLU A 144 18.74 20.81 -10.55
N LYS A 145 18.99 21.80 -9.69
CA LYS A 145 19.82 21.61 -8.49
C LYS A 145 19.10 20.72 -7.50
N ASP A 146 17.80 20.92 -7.32
CA ASP A 146 16.97 20.07 -6.47
C ASP A 146 16.80 18.65 -7.04
N TRP A 147 16.71 18.53 -8.36
CA TRP A 147 16.69 17.22 -9.03
C TRP A 147 18.00 16.47 -8.83
N LEU A 148 19.13 17.13 -9.12
CA LEU A 148 20.46 16.51 -9.05
C LEU A 148 20.94 16.34 -7.60
N ASN A 149 20.42 17.16 -6.67
CA ASN A 149 20.78 17.22 -5.25
C ASN A 149 22.31 17.18 -5.05
N GLN A 150 23.00 18.13 -5.69
CA GLN A 150 24.45 18.26 -5.61
C GLN A 150 24.86 18.99 -4.32
N PRO A 151 25.78 18.44 -3.50
CA PRO A 151 26.40 19.22 -2.44
C PRO A 151 27.26 20.32 -3.06
N ALA A 152 27.27 21.51 -2.45
CA ALA A 152 27.92 22.72 -2.96
C ALA A 152 29.45 22.65 -3.14
N SER A 153 30.10 21.49 -2.95
CA SER A 153 31.55 21.35 -2.81
C SER A 153 32.26 20.44 -3.83
N LYS A 154 31.61 20.02 -4.92
CA LYS A 154 32.29 19.28 -6.01
C LYS A 154 32.08 19.92 -7.38
N GLU A 155 32.50 21.17 -7.52
CA GLU A 155 32.85 21.73 -8.82
C GLU A 155 34.06 20.96 -9.38
N GLY A 156 33.87 20.12 -10.39
CA GLY A 156 34.97 19.50 -11.15
C GLY A 156 34.95 17.97 -11.29
N SER A 157 34.05 17.23 -10.64
CA SER A 157 33.80 15.83 -11.03
C SER A 157 32.90 15.82 -12.25
N SER A 158 33.31 15.12 -13.32
CA SER A 158 32.47 14.91 -14.50
C SER A 158 31.07 14.47 -14.06
N PRO A 159 30.00 15.16 -14.48
CA PRO A 159 28.66 14.73 -14.14
C PRO A 159 28.47 13.37 -14.81
N GLU A 160 28.52 12.29 -14.04
CA GLU A 160 27.80 11.09 -14.45
C GLU A 160 26.33 11.54 -14.55
N LEU A 161 25.92 11.87 -15.77
CA LEU A 161 24.58 12.29 -16.17
C LEU A 161 23.62 11.13 -15.91
N PHE A 162 23.29 10.93 -14.65
CA PHE A 162 22.35 9.93 -14.23
C PHE A 162 20.93 10.37 -14.61
N GLU A 163 20.21 9.55 -15.37
CA GLU A 163 18.79 9.75 -15.77
C GLU A 163 17.86 9.94 -14.55
N ARG A 164 18.29 9.54 -13.34
CA ARG A 164 17.63 9.83 -12.06
C ARG A 164 18.54 10.77 -11.26
N GLY A 165 18.15 12.03 -11.13
CA GLY A 165 18.79 12.94 -10.19
C GLY A 165 18.69 12.39 -8.76
N ALA A 166 19.49 12.90 -7.82
CA ALA A 166 19.42 12.49 -6.42
C ALA A 166 18.26 13.17 -5.64
N TYR A 167 17.11 13.35 -6.29
CA TYR A 167 15.93 13.98 -5.70
C TYR A 167 15.54 13.30 -4.38
N VAL A 168 15.40 14.12 -3.34
CA VAL A 168 14.93 13.69 -2.03
C VAL A 168 13.41 13.74 -2.02
N PRO A 169 12.70 12.60 -1.89
CA PRO A 169 11.24 12.58 -1.88
C PRO A 169 10.67 13.36 -0.69
N LEU A 170 9.47 13.90 -0.85
CA LEU A 170 8.66 14.40 0.26
C LEU A 170 7.77 13.27 0.81
N VAL A 171 7.46 13.33 2.11
CA VAL A 171 6.48 12.43 2.73
C VAL A 171 5.08 12.80 2.24
N PRO A 172 4.37 11.89 1.57
CA PRO A 172 3.00 12.14 1.16
C PRO A 172 2.09 12.38 2.37
N PRO A 173 1.20 13.39 2.34
CA PRO A 173 0.27 13.65 3.44
C PRO A 173 -0.56 12.43 3.87
N ILE A 174 -0.88 11.51 2.95
CA ILE A 174 -1.61 10.28 3.27
C ILE A 174 -0.85 9.36 4.21
N GLN A 175 0.48 9.36 4.15
CA GLN A 175 1.33 8.56 5.03
C GLN A 175 1.48 9.20 6.42
N LEU A 176 1.32 10.53 6.50
CA LEU A 176 1.23 11.28 7.75
C LEU A 176 -0.16 11.19 8.43
N GLY A 177 -1.10 10.44 7.85
CA GLY A 177 -2.47 10.29 8.34
C GLY A 177 -3.44 11.37 7.88
N TYR A 178 -3.06 12.24 6.94
CA TYR A 178 -3.92 13.28 6.40
C TYR A 178 -4.65 12.83 5.13
N ARG A 179 -5.94 13.12 5.05
CA ARG A 179 -6.73 12.94 3.85
C ARG A 179 -7.66 14.13 3.65
N ALA A 180 -7.74 14.63 2.41
CA ALA A 180 -8.59 15.76 2.05
C ALA A 180 -8.41 17.00 2.95
N GLY A 181 -7.22 17.20 3.51
CA GLY A 181 -6.89 18.34 4.37
C GLY A 181 -7.16 18.14 5.86
N VAL A 182 -7.56 16.94 6.29
CA VAL A 182 -7.89 16.62 7.70
C VAL A 182 -7.01 15.48 8.19
N LEU A 183 -6.54 15.57 9.44
CA LEU A 183 -5.85 14.49 10.13
C LEU A 183 -6.86 13.40 10.53
N GLU A 184 -6.87 12.28 9.81
CA GLU A 184 -7.75 11.13 10.10
C GLU A 184 -7.15 10.20 11.16
N ALA A 185 -5.83 10.12 11.23
CA ALA A 185 -5.12 9.22 12.13
C ALA A 185 -3.89 9.90 12.74
N PRO A 186 -4.00 10.46 13.96
CA PRO A 186 -2.89 11.11 14.65
C PRO A 186 -1.67 10.20 14.87
N HIS A 187 -1.89 8.89 14.95
CA HIS A 187 -0.88 7.87 15.19
C HIS A 187 -0.27 7.29 13.90
N ALA A 188 -0.81 7.60 12.71
CA ALA A 188 -0.25 7.10 11.45
C ALA A 188 1.22 7.52 11.31
N GLN A 189 2.10 6.54 11.05
CA GLN A 189 3.55 6.69 11.04
C GLN A 189 4.14 7.45 12.25
N ALA A 190 3.47 7.47 13.42
CA ALA A 190 3.96 8.17 14.61
C ALA A 190 5.34 7.65 15.01
N ALA A 191 5.54 6.33 15.02
CA ALA A 191 6.81 5.69 15.31
C ALA A 191 7.97 6.13 14.38
N ALA A 192 7.69 6.37 13.09
CA ALA A 192 8.71 6.79 12.11
C ALA A 192 9.18 8.25 12.31
N HIS A 193 8.37 9.09 12.94
CA HIS A 193 8.68 10.49 13.23
C HIS A 193 9.15 10.72 14.69
N THR A 194 8.69 9.90 15.65
CA THR A 194 9.08 10.02 17.07
C THR A 194 10.56 9.72 17.32
N HIS A 195 11.19 8.85 16.51
CA HIS A 195 12.62 8.54 16.66
C HIS A 195 13.57 9.63 16.17
N HIS A 196 13.08 10.66 15.47
CA HIS A 196 13.95 11.57 14.73
C HIS A 196 14.01 13.01 15.26
N SER A 197 13.60 13.23 16.50
CA SER A 197 13.30 14.59 16.90
C SER A 197 13.49 14.91 18.38
N ASP A 198 14.73 15.15 18.76
CA ASP A 198 15.04 15.98 19.94
C ASP A 198 14.76 17.48 19.67
N LYS A 199 14.38 17.88 18.43
CA LYS A 199 14.25 19.29 18.01
C LYS A 199 12.85 19.73 17.56
N VAL A 200 12.03 18.82 17.04
CA VAL A 200 10.58 18.96 16.92
C VAL A 200 9.99 18.24 18.13
N THR A 201 9.92 18.93 19.27
CA THR A 201 8.90 18.57 20.26
C THR A 201 7.62 18.37 19.46
N LEU A 202 6.97 17.21 19.54
CA LEU A 202 5.67 16.97 18.91
C LEU A 202 4.67 17.96 19.54
N LYS A 203 4.71 19.22 19.11
CA LYS A 203 3.57 20.10 19.12
C LYS A 203 2.46 19.28 18.47
N ALA A 204 1.28 19.26 19.08
CA ALA A 204 0.15 18.51 18.57
C ALA A 204 0.03 18.70 17.05
N ARG A 205 0.07 17.60 16.29
CA ARG A 205 -0.02 17.64 14.83
C ARG A 205 -1.21 18.53 14.44
N PRO A 206 -1.07 19.45 13.47
CA PRO A 206 -2.19 20.28 13.02
C PRO A 206 -3.37 19.38 12.62
N ARG A 207 -4.57 19.68 13.09
CA ARG A 207 -5.75 18.87 12.73
C ARG A 207 -6.19 19.07 11.28
N THR A 208 -5.85 20.23 10.72
CA THR A 208 -6.21 20.63 9.36
C THR A 208 -5.03 21.31 8.69
N PHE A 209 -5.15 21.49 7.37
CA PHE A 209 -4.21 22.30 6.60
C PHE A 209 -4.34 23.80 6.94
N PRO A 210 -3.30 24.61 6.71
CA PRO A 210 -1.99 24.21 6.16
C PRO A 210 -1.14 23.37 7.13
N LEU A 211 -0.28 22.52 6.55
CA LEU A 211 0.75 21.82 7.30
C LEU A 211 2.03 22.67 7.33
N PRO A 212 2.84 22.59 8.41
CA PRO A 212 4.24 23.00 8.36
C PRO A 212 4.95 22.22 7.25
N PRO A 213 5.62 22.88 6.27
CA PRO A 213 6.35 22.19 5.20
C PRO A 213 7.39 21.19 5.71
N GLU A 214 7.93 21.42 6.91
CA GLU A 214 8.91 20.55 7.58
C GLU A 214 8.33 19.17 7.91
N MET A 215 7.01 19.04 8.07
CA MET A 215 6.37 17.73 8.25
C MET A 215 6.43 16.85 7.00
N LEU A 216 6.65 17.44 5.82
CA LEU A 216 6.81 16.70 4.58
C LEU A 216 8.26 16.25 4.35
N GLU A 217 9.20 16.65 5.21
CA GLU A 217 10.58 16.19 5.10
C GLU A 217 10.67 14.73 5.51
N PRO A 218 11.35 13.87 4.71
CA PRO A 218 11.46 12.47 5.03
C PRO A 218 12.30 12.30 6.30
N PRO A 219 11.93 11.37 7.21
CA PRO A 219 12.86 10.92 8.22
C PRO A 219 14.09 10.32 7.53
N PRO A 220 15.26 10.26 8.19
CA PRO A 220 16.38 9.52 7.64
C PRO A 220 15.95 8.06 7.43
N PRO A 221 16.64 7.35 6.53
CA PRO A 221 16.40 5.93 6.34
C PRO A 221 16.38 5.21 7.69
N PRO A 222 15.34 4.40 7.99
CA PRO A 222 15.17 3.75 9.29
C PRO A 222 16.29 2.73 9.61
N SER A 223 17.12 2.37 8.63
CA SER A 223 18.27 1.49 8.83
C SER A 223 19.45 1.86 7.92
N THR A 224 20.63 1.33 8.26
CA THR A 224 21.83 1.34 7.39
C THR A 224 21.66 0.50 6.11
N ASP A 225 20.50 -0.13 5.89
CA ASP A 225 20.29 -1.12 4.82
C ASP A 225 19.86 -0.52 3.48
N ILE A 226 19.51 0.77 3.44
CA ILE A 226 19.18 1.49 2.21
C ILE A 226 20.28 2.48 1.86
N GLU A 227 20.88 2.25 0.70
CA GLU A 227 21.83 3.18 0.08
C GLU A 227 21.13 3.91 -1.09
N PRO A 228 20.83 5.22 -0.97
CA PRO A 228 20.07 5.95 -1.99
C PRO A 228 20.72 5.93 -3.38
N GLU A 229 22.05 5.88 -3.46
CA GLU A 229 22.74 5.75 -4.76
C GLU A 229 22.47 4.41 -5.45
N ARG A 230 22.57 3.31 -4.69
CA ARG A 230 22.27 1.96 -5.19
C ARG A 230 20.82 1.85 -5.66
N GLU A 231 19.87 2.40 -4.90
CA GLU A 231 18.45 2.40 -5.26
C GLU A 231 18.16 3.23 -6.53
N ARG A 232 18.90 4.33 -6.74
CA ARG A 232 18.82 5.10 -7.99
C ARG A 232 19.34 4.31 -9.19
N LYS A 233 20.50 3.65 -9.05
CA LYS A 233 21.07 2.80 -10.10
C LYS A 233 20.12 1.63 -10.45
N MET A 234 19.47 1.03 -9.45
CA MET A 234 18.50 -0.05 -9.65
C MET A 234 17.30 0.41 -10.48
N SER A 235 16.69 1.54 -10.11
CA SER A 235 15.58 2.16 -10.86
C SER A 235 15.93 2.40 -12.33
N GLN A 236 17.12 2.93 -12.62
CA GLN A 236 17.58 3.15 -14.00
C GLN A 236 17.76 1.84 -14.78
N ALA A 237 18.37 0.83 -14.14
CA ALA A 237 18.57 -0.47 -14.75
C ALA A 237 17.22 -1.17 -15.02
N TYR A 238 16.27 -1.05 -14.11
CA TYR A 238 14.89 -1.49 -14.27
C TYR A 238 14.19 -0.80 -15.45
N ARG A 239 14.32 0.53 -15.62
CA ARG A 239 13.76 1.23 -16.80
C ARG A 239 14.37 0.78 -18.12
N LYS A 240 15.67 0.47 -18.14
CA LYS A 240 16.31 -0.14 -19.33
C LYS A 240 15.76 -1.54 -19.61
N LEU A 241 15.56 -2.35 -18.57
CA LEU A 241 14.92 -3.66 -18.66
C LEU A 241 13.49 -3.56 -19.21
N HIS A 242 12.69 -2.64 -18.67
CA HIS A 242 11.32 -2.37 -19.09
C HIS A 242 11.26 -2.01 -20.58
N ARG A 243 12.10 -1.07 -21.03
CA ARG A 243 12.23 -0.69 -22.45
C ARG A 243 12.56 -1.89 -23.34
N ARG A 244 13.50 -2.75 -22.92
CA ARG A 244 13.88 -3.96 -23.67
C ARG A 244 12.73 -4.95 -23.79
N ILE A 245 12.01 -5.22 -22.69
CA ILE A 245 10.84 -6.12 -22.69
C ILE A 245 9.72 -5.57 -23.60
N ALA A 246 9.50 -4.25 -23.57
CA ALA A 246 8.53 -3.60 -24.44
C ALA A 246 8.92 -3.69 -25.93
N GLN A 247 10.19 -3.44 -26.26
CA GLN A 247 10.73 -3.57 -27.62
C GLN A 247 10.61 -4.99 -28.17
N ASP A 248 10.85 -6.00 -27.32
CA ASP A 248 10.71 -7.42 -27.66
C ASP A 248 9.23 -7.87 -27.78
N GLY A 249 8.28 -6.96 -27.52
CA GLY A 249 6.86 -7.15 -27.81
C GLY A 249 6.09 -7.98 -26.78
N TRP A 250 6.60 -8.13 -25.55
CA TRP A 250 5.98 -8.99 -24.52
C TRP A 250 4.68 -8.45 -23.93
N TYR A 251 4.42 -7.14 -24.08
CA TYR A 251 3.13 -6.53 -23.74
C TYR A 251 2.04 -6.84 -24.77
N ARG A 252 2.39 -7.34 -25.97
CA ARG A 252 1.39 -7.60 -27.01
C ARG A 252 0.55 -8.83 -26.68
N LEU A 253 -0.77 -8.69 -26.82
CA LEU A 253 -1.72 -9.78 -26.75
C LEU A 253 -1.39 -10.87 -27.78
N ARG A 254 -1.28 -12.12 -27.33
CA ARG A 254 -1.19 -13.30 -28.21
C ARG A 254 -2.50 -14.10 -28.07
N PRO A 255 -3.45 -14.00 -29.02
CA PRO A 255 -4.79 -14.58 -28.89
C PRO A 255 -4.80 -16.09 -28.58
N ALA A 256 -3.81 -16.83 -29.10
CA ALA A 256 -3.67 -18.27 -28.83
C ALA A 256 -3.55 -18.59 -27.32
N GLY A 257 -2.93 -17.70 -26.54
CA GLY A 257 -2.82 -17.83 -25.09
C GLY A 257 -4.19 -17.88 -24.44
N TYR A 258 -5.05 -16.87 -24.68
CA TYR A 258 -6.39 -16.82 -24.10
C TYR A 258 -7.36 -17.81 -24.77
N ALA A 259 -7.20 -18.13 -26.06
CA ALA A 259 -8.02 -19.15 -26.70
C ALA A 259 -7.90 -20.51 -25.98
N ARG A 260 -6.68 -20.91 -25.61
CA ARG A 260 -6.42 -22.11 -24.81
C ARG A 260 -7.13 -22.07 -23.46
N GLU A 261 -7.11 -20.93 -22.79
CA GLU A 261 -7.77 -20.78 -21.48
C GLU A 261 -9.29 -20.78 -21.63
N CYS A 262 -9.84 -20.11 -22.65
CA CYS A 262 -11.26 -20.17 -22.98
C CYS A 262 -11.75 -21.60 -23.25
N THR A 263 -10.96 -22.42 -23.95
CA THR A 263 -11.28 -23.84 -24.12
C THR A 263 -11.36 -24.57 -22.77
N ARG A 264 -10.40 -24.35 -21.87
CA ARG A 264 -10.42 -24.95 -20.53
C ARG A 264 -11.65 -24.49 -19.73
N TYR A 265 -11.97 -23.21 -19.78
CA TYR A 265 -13.13 -22.65 -19.09
C TYR A 265 -14.43 -23.25 -19.61
N ALA A 266 -14.58 -23.35 -20.94
CA ALA A 266 -15.73 -23.97 -21.56
C ALA A 266 -15.86 -25.45 -21.16
N LEU A 267 -14.76 -26.21 -21.15
CA LEU A 267 -14.76 -27.61 -20.74
C LEU A 267 -15.13 -27.79 -19.26
N LEU A 268 -14.50 -27.03 -18.36
CA LEU A 268 -14.79 -27.10 -16.91
C LEU A 268 -16.24 -26.69 -16.62
N GLY A 269 -16.71 -25.59 -17.20
CA GLY A 269 -18.07 -25.10 -17.03
C GLY A 269 -19.12 -26.04 -17.63
N ALA A 270 -18.90 -26.56 -18.83
CA ALA A 270 -19.79 -27.52 -19.47
C ALA A 270 -19.85 -28.84 -18.69
N THR A 271 -18.70 -29.31 -18.17
CA THR A 271 -18.65 -30.52 -17.33
C THR A 271 -19.41 -30.31 -16.02
N ALA A 272 -19.21 -29.17 -15.36
CA ALA A 272 -19.97 -28.81 -14.16
C ALA A 272 -21.47 -28.79 -14.44
N LEU A 273 -21.92 -28.09 -15.49
CA LEU A 273 -23.33 -28.00 -15.85
C LEU A 273 -23.92 -29.37 -16.24
N TYR A 274 -23.20 -30.17 -17.01
CA TYR A 274 -23.63 -31.53 -17.37
C TYR A 274 -23.84 -32.38 -16.11
N LEU A 275 -22.84 -32.45 -15.22
CA LEU A 275 -22.93 -33.20 -13.97
C LEU A 275 -24.03 -32.67 -13.06
N TYR A 276 -24.23 -31.36 -13.01
CA TYR A 276 -25.30 -30.71 -12.28
C TYR A 276 -26.67 -31.18 -12.75
N PHE A 277 -26.96 -31.09 -14.06
CA PHE A 277 -28.26 -31.47 -14.63
C PHE A 277 -28.55 -32.97 -14.48
N GLN A 278 -27.53 -33.82 -14.65
CA GLN A 278 -27.65 -35.25 -14.35
C GLN A 278 -27.87 -35.48 -12.84
N GLY A 279 -27.19 -34.72 -11.98
CA GLY A 279 -27.28 -34.85 -10.53
C GLY A 279 -28.63 -34.44 -9.93
N ILE A 280 -29.32 -33.46 -10.51
CA ILE A 280 -30.68 -33.08 -10.07
C ILE A 280 -31.79 -33.94 -10.69
N GLY A 281 -31.46 -34.86 -11.60
CA GLY A 281 -32.41 -35.73 -12.31
C GLY A 281 -33.20 -35.00 -13.42
N ALA A 282 -32.60 -34.00 -14.08
CA ALA A 282 -33.27 -33.22 -15.12
C ALA A 282 -33.24 -33.86 -16.52
N SER A 283 -32.48 -34.94 -16.71
CA SER A 283 -32.16 -35.53 -18.01
C SER A 283 -33.15 -36.59 -18.52
N SER A 284 -34.01 -37.16 -17.67
CA SER A 284 -35.00 -38.18 -18.04
C SER A 284 -36.28 -38.04 -17.22
N GLU A 285 -37.45 -38.18 -17.86
CA GLU A 285 -38.76 -38.13 -17.22
C GLU A 285 -38.95 -39.23 -16.16
N SER A 286 -38.24 -40.36 -16.32
CA SER A 286 -38.19 -41.47 -15.37
C SER A 286 -37.32 -41.18 -14.13
N ASP A 287 -36.29 -40.34 -14.26
CA ASP A 287 -35.31 -40.05 -13.18
C ASP A 287 -35.63 -38.79 -12.37
N ARG A 288 -36.73 -38.09 -12.68
CA ARG A 288 -37.13 -36.84 -12.01
C ARG A 288 -37.30 -36.94 -10.49
N HIS A 289 -37.37 -38.17 -9.96
CA HIS A 289 -37.57 -38.48 -8.55
C HIS A 289 -36.27 -38.78 -7.77
N THR A 290 -35.12 -38.93 -8.42
CA THR A 290 -33.88 -39.38 -7.75
C THR A 290 -32.72 -38.42 -8.01
N GLN A 291 -32.43 -37.58 -7.02
CA GLN A 291 -31.21 -36.76 -6.97
C GLN A 291 -29.99 -37.64 -6.70
N SER A 292 -28.88 -37.39 -7.39
CA SER A 292 -27.59 -38.05 -7.14
C SER A 292 -26.62 -37.12 -6.38
N PRO A 293 -26.34 -37.41 -5.09
CA PRO A 293 -25.38 -36.65 -4.30
C PRO A 293 -23.96 -36.64 -4.89
N VAL A 294 -23.53 -37.77 -5.46
CA VAL A 294 -22.18 -37.92 -6.02
C VAL A 294 -21.99 -37.00 -7.24
N LEU A 295 -22.99 -36.95 -8.14
CA LEU A 295 -22.92 -36.07 -9.31
C LEU A 295 -22.97 -34.60 -8.91
N LEU A 296 -23.77 -34.24 -7.90
CA LEU A 296 -23.79 -32.87 -7.35
C LEU A 296 -22.46 -32.49 -6.69
N PHE A 297 -21.81 -33.41 -5.99
CA PHE A 297 -20.48 -33.21 -5.42
C PHE A 297 -19.43 -33.01 -6.52
N LEU A 298 -19.41 -33.87 -7.54
CA LEU A 298 -18.47 -33.72 -8.66
C LEU A 298 -18.73 -32.41 -9.41
N SER A 299 -20.00 -32.08 -9.65
CA SER A 299 -20.40 -30.81 -10.25
C SER A 299 -19.86 -29.60 -9.49
N SER A 300 -20.00 -29.58 -8.16
CA SER A 300 -19.51 -28.46 -7.35
C SER A 300 -17.98 -28.36 -7.39
N VAL A 301 -17.25 -29.48 -7.46
CA VAL A 301 -15.80 -29.49 -7.67
C VAL A 301 -15.44 -28.86 -9.03
N PHE A 302 -16.07 -29.29 -10.12
CA PHE A 302 -15.80 -28.72 -11.44
C PHE A 302 -16.18 -27.25 -11.55
N LEU A 303 -17.26 -26.82 -10.89
CA LEU A 303 -17.64 -25.42 -10.79
C LEU A 303 -16.59 -24.60 -10.03
N GLY A 304 -16.06 -25.14 -8.93
CA GLY A 304 -14.94 -24.54 -8.20
C GLY A 304 -13.68 -24.42 -9.06
N LEU A 305 -13.31 -25.47 -9.78
CA LEU A 305 -12.17 -25.42 -10.71
C LEU A 305 -12.38 -24.42 -11.84
N PHE A 306 -13.60 -24.32 -12.38
CA PHE A 306 -13.97 -23.32 -13.37
C PHE A 306 -13.76 -21.90 -12.84
N TRP A 307 -14.25 -21.60 -11.64
CA TRP A 307 -14.06 -20.29 -11.01
C TRP A 307 -12.60 -20.00 -10.66
N HIS A 308 -11.88 -20.97 -10.11
CA HIS A 308 -10.44 -20.87 -9.84
C HIS A 308 -9.69 -20.42 -11.09
N GLN A 309 -9.98 -21.07 -12.22
CA GLN A 309 -9.33 -20.81 -13.50
C GLN A 309 -9.74 -19.48 -14.15
N LEU A 310 -10.99 -19.06 -13.97
CA LEU A 310 -11.51 -17.79 -14.49
C LEU A 310 -10.91 -16.56 -13.79
N THR A 311 -10.68 -16.64 -12.48
CA THR A 311 -10.18 -15.50 -11.69
C THR A 311 -8.88 -14.94 -12.26
N PHE A 312 -7.99 -15.78 -12.81
CA PHE A 312 -6.77 -15.32 -13.47
C PHE A 312 -7.02 -14.41 -14.68
N SER A 313 -8.14 -14.58 -15.40
CA SER A 313 -8.46 -13.73 -16.56
C SER A 313 -9.09 -12.41 -16.11
N ALA A 314 -9.92 -12.46 -15.06
CA ALA A 314 -10.41 -11.24 -14.42
C ALA A 314 -9.26 -10.39 -13.86
N HIS A 315 -8.26 -11.03 -13.26
CA HIS A 315 -7.03 -10.41 -12.79
C HIS A 315 -6.28 -9.67 -13.91
N ASP A 316 -5.96 -10.36 -15.02
CA ASP A 316 -5.29 -9.74 -16.16
C ASP A 316 -6.09 -8.56 -16.74
N ALA A 317 -7.42 -8.69 -16.79
CA ALA A 317 -8.31 -7.65 -17.25
C ALA A 317 -8.30 -6.43 -16.30
N GLY A 318 -8.25 -6.69 -14.99
CA GLY A 318 -8.15 -5.64 -13.97
C GLY A 318 -6.87 -4.82 -14.09
N HIS A 319 -5.76 -5.45 -14.47
CA HIS A 319 -4.48 -4.79 -14.77
C HIS A 319 -4.36 -4.21 -16.19
N HIS A 320 -5.43 -4.26 -16.98
CA HIS A 320 -5.43 -3.89 -18.39
C HIS A 320 -4.39 -4.65 -19.24
N GLY A 321 -4.04 -5.87 -18.82
CA GLY A 321 -3.01 -6.68 -19.46
C GLY A 321 -3.50 -7.46 -20.68
N ILE A 322 -4.82 -7.54 -20.91
CA ILE A 322 -5.37 -8.31 -22.05
C ILE A 322 -5.31 -7.48 -23.32
N THR A 323 -6.03 -6.35 -23.38
CA THR A 323 -6.11 -5.53 -24.59
C THR A 323 -5.43 -4.17 -24.45
N HIS A 324 -5.00 -3.79 -23.24
CA HIS A 324 -4.48 -2.45 -22.91
C HIS A 324 -5.48 -1.31 -23.13
N SER A 325 -6.75 -1.67 -23.33
CA SER A 325 -7.87 -0.74 -23.43
C SER A 325 -8.66 -0.78 -22.12
N PRO A 326 -8.65 0.31 -21.32
CA PRO A 326 -9.32 0.33 -20.03
C PRO A 326 -10.81 -0.03 -20.10
N LEU A 327 -11.49 0.38 -21.18
CA LEU A 327 -12.91 0.07 -21.36
C LEU A 327 -13.15 -1.40 -21.67
N VAL A 328 -12.40 -1.96 -22.63
CA VAL A 328 -12.60 -3.35 -23.08
C VAL A 328 -12.21 -4.31 -21.96
N ASP A 329 -11.07 -4.09 -21.32
CA ASP A 329 -10.62 -4.94 -20.24
C ASP A 329 -11.52 -4.81 -19.00
N ARG A 330 -12.06 -3.61 -18.70
CA ARG A 330 -13.08 -3.48 -17.65
C ARG A 330 -14.35 -4.27 -17.97
N LEU A 331 -14.82 -4.29 -19.21
CA LEU A 331 -15.99 -5.09 -19.60
C LEU A 331 -15.73 -6.60 -19.49
N ILE A 332 -14.54 -7.05 -19.89
CA ILE A 332 -14.10 -8.44 -19.69
C ILE A 332 -14.08 -8.77 -18.19
N GLY A 333 -13.46 -7.91 -17.38
CA GLY A 333 -13.37 -8.05 -15.93
C GLY A 333 -14.75 -8.14 -15.26
N VAL A 334 -15.67 -7.24 -15.60
CA VAL A 334 -17.05 -7.24 -15.08
C VAL A 334 -17.79 -8.53 -15.48
N THR A 335 -17.63 -8.98 -16.72
CA THR A 335 -18.29 -10.21 -17.19
C THR A 335 -17.79 -11.43 -16.41
N ILE A 336 -16.48 -11.53 -16.17
CA ILE A 336 -15.88 -12.69 -15.51
C ILE A 336 -16.07 -12.63 -13.99
N ALA A 337 -15.70 -11.52 -13.35
CA ALA A 337 -15.73 -11.40 -11.89
C ALA A 337 -17.16 -11.22 -11.38
N ASP A 338 -17.92 -10.27 -11.91
CA ASP A 338 -19.22 -9.90 -11.36
C ASP A 338 -20.32 -10.87 -11.81
N LEU A 339 -20.50 -11.05 -13.13
CA LEU A 339 -21.61 -11.84 -13.68
C LEU A 339 -21.42 -13.35 -13.46
N ILE A 340 -20.20 -13.85 -13.66
CA ILE A 340 -19.89 -15.29 -13.53
C ILE A 340 -19.36 -15.64 -12.14
N GLY A 341 -18.53 -14.77 -11.55
CA GLY A 341 -17.84 -15.04 -10.29
C GLY A 341 -18.54 -14.52 -9.03
N GLY A 342 -19.51 -13.60 -9.16
CA GLY A 342 -20.20 -12.98 -8.04
C GLY A 342 -19.37 -11.97 -7.25
N LEU A 343 -18.23 -11.50 -7.78
CA LEU A 343 -17.26 -10.61 -7.13
C LEU A 343 -17.16 -9.27 -7.86
N SER A 344 -16.96 -8.17 -7.14
CA SER A 344 -16.81 -6.84 -7.76
C SER A 344 -15.40 -6.66 -8.30
N ILE A 345 -15.25 -6.55 -9.63
CA ILE A 345 -13.95 -6.17 -10.22
C ILE A 345 -13.56 -4.73 -9.86
N GLY A 346 -14.54 -3.86 -9.58
CA GLY A 346 -14.29 -2.49 -9.12
C GLY A 346 -13.58 -2.47 -7.77
N TRP A 347 -14.09 -3.22 -6.79
CA TRP A 347 -13.45 -3.40 -5.49
C TRP A 347 -12.03 -3.95 -5.64
N TRP A 348 -11.89 -4.99 -6.47
CA TRP A 348 -10.60 -5.64 -6.66
C TRP A 348 -9.55 -4.66 -7.21
N CYS A 349 -9.86 -3.86 -8.24
CA CYS A 349 -8.92 -2.87 -8.76
C CYS A 349 -8.58 -1.78 -7.73
N ASP A 350 -9.59 -1.21 -7.05
CA ASP A 350 -9.37 -0.14 -6.05
C ASP A 350 -8.47 -0.60 -4.89
N ASN A 351 -8.46 -1.90 -4.61
CA ASN A 351 -7.71 -2.55 -3.54
C ASN A 351 -6.34 -3.02 -4.00
N HIS A 352 -6.32 -3.88 -5.02
CA HIS A 352 -5.15 -4.61 -5.47
C HIS A 352 -4.14 -3.72 -6.21
N ASP A 353 -4.59 -2.68 -6.92
CA ASP A 353 -3.65 -1.74 -7.55
C ASP A 353 -2.85 -0.96 -6.50
N VAL A 354 -3.42 -0.72 -5.31
CA VAL A 354 -2.68 -0.14 -4.18
C VAL A 354 -1.65 -1.13 -3.64
N HIS A 355 -2.02 -2.41 -3.48
CA HIS A 355 -1.09 -3.47 -3.07
C HIS A 355 0.16 -3.52 -3.97
N HIS A 356 -0.01 -3.39 -5.28
CA HIS A 356 1.07 -3.34 -6.25
C HIS A 356 2.06 -2.17 -6.07
N LEU A 357 1.59 -1.04 -5.55
CA LEU A 357 2.40 0.17 -5.36
C LEU A 357 3.13 0.19 -4.01
N VAL A 358 2.49 -0.32 -2.97
CA VAL A 358 3.02 -0.32 -1.58
C VAL A 358 3.12 -1.73 -1.00
N THR A 359 3.47 -2.71 -1.84
CA THR A 359 3.46 -4.14 -1.52
C THR A 359 4.10 -4.46 -0.17
N ASN A 360 3.37 -5.23 0.63
CA ASN A 360 3.66 -5.65 2.00
C ASN A 360 3.82 -4.50 3.03
N HIS A 361 3.41 -3.27 2.73
CA HIS A 361 3.47 -2.17 3.71
C HIS A 361 2.36 -2.33 4.76
N PRO A 362 2.67 -2.49 6.07
CA PRO A 362 1.67 -2.82 7.10
C PRO A 362 0.45 -1.88 7.16
N GLU A 363 0.67 -0.57 7.08
CA GLU A 363 -0.41 0.43 7.17
C GLU A 363 -1.14 0.73 5.85
N HIS A 364 -0.49 0.46 4.71
CA HIS A 364 -0.91 1.02 3.42
C HIS A 364 -1.31 -0.05 2.40
N ASP A 365 -0.85 -1.28 2.57
CA ASP A 365 -1.20 -2.40 1.72
C ASP A 365 -2.44 -3.12 2.27
N PRO A 366 -3.59 -3.03 1.60
CA PRO A 366 -4.81 -3.68 2.08
C PRO A 366 -4.81 -5.21 1.88
N ASP A 367 -3.98 -5.75 0.99
CA ASP A 367 -3.97 -7.19 0.67
C ASP A 367 -3.30 -8.05 1.75
N ILE A 368 -2.72 -7.43 2.78
CA ILE A 368 -2.13 -8.12 3.95
C ILE A 368 -2.86 -7.81 5.27
N GLN A 369 -3.93 -7.00 5.21
CA GLN A 369 -4.63 -6.46 6.38
C GLN A 369 -5.83 -7.34 6.78
N HIS A 370 -5.54 -8.53 7.34
CA HIS A 370 -6.56 -9.56 7.60
C HIS A 370 -6.98 -9.70 9.06
N MET A 371 -6.78 -8.67 9.88
CA MET A 371 -7.24 -8.67 11.26
C MET A 371 -8.77 -8.93 11.31
N PRO A 372 -9.25 -9.80 12.23
CA PRO A 372 -8.54 -10.41 13.34
C PRO A 372 -7.88 -11.78 13.06
N PHE A 373 -7.94 -12.30 11.83
CA PHE A 373 -7.57 -13.70 11.54
C PHE A 373 -6.07 -13.92 11.30
N PHE A 374 -5.41 -12.97 10.63
CA PHE A 374 -3.96 -13.03 10.41
C PHE A 374 -3.30 -11.70 10.69
N ALA A 375 -2.11 -11.78 11.27
CA ALA A 375 -1.15 -10.70 11.38
C ALA A 375 0.19 -11.22 10.88
N ILE A 376 0.69 -10.63 9.79
CA ILE A 376 1.92 -11.08 9.09
C ILE A 376 3.15 -10.23 9.45
N SER A 377 3.02 -9.39 10.46
CA SER A 377 4.04 -8.49 10.97
C SER A 377 3.79 -8.26 12.46
N GLY A 378 4.87 -8.13 13.24
CA GLY A 378 4.79 -7.72 14.64
C GLY A 378 4.11 -6.36 14.81
N ARG A 379 4.19 -5.50 13.78
CA ARG A 379 3.55 -4.17 13.75
C ARG A 379 2.05 -4.15 14.03
N PHE A 380 1.33 -5.24 13.74
CA PHE A 380 -0.11 -5.34 14.06
C PHE A 380 -0.39 -5.54 15.55
N VAL A 381 0.63 -5.91 16.34
CA VAL A 381 0.54 -6.29 17.75
C VAL A 381 1.60 -5.59 18.61
N GLU A 382 2.32 -4.61 18.06
CA GLU A 382 3.26 -3.77 18.80
C GLU A 382 2.50 -2.72 19.64
N PRO A 383 2.86 -2.51 20.91
CA PRO A 383 2.34 -1.38 21.69
C PRO A 383 2.88 -0.06 21.11
N GLU A 384 2.08 1.00 21.13
CA GLU A 384 2.53 2.33 20.73
C GLU A 384 3.72 2.79 21.60
N PRO A 385 4.76 3.42 21.02
CA PRO A 385 5.85 4.01 21.79
C PRO A 385 5.32 5.07 22.75
N VAL A 386 5.68 4.98 24.03
CA VAL A 386 5.36 6.02 25.02
C VAL A 386 6.07 7.31 24.61
N PRO A 387 5.37 8.46 24.50
CA PRO A 387 6.05 9.74 24.29
C PRO A 387 6.98 9.99 25.47
N SER A 388 8.26 10.24 25.18
CA SER A 388 9.24 10.60 26.21
C SER A 388 8.73 11.80 26.98
N SER A 389 8.59 11.65 28.30
CA SER A 389 8.19 12.73 29.18
C SER A 389 9.33 13.75 29.24
N ASP A 390 9.27 14.78 28.40
CA ASP A 390 10.09 15.97 28.61
C ASP A 390 9.72 16.54 29.99
N GLY A 391 10.74 16.74 30.83
CA GLY A 391 10.66 16.91 32.28
C GLY A 391 9.94 18.16 32.82
N ASN A 392 8.98 18.73 32.10
CA ASN A 392 8.21 19.91 32.54
C ASN A 392 6.68 19.76 32.46
N ALA A 393 6.15 18.58 32.15
CA ALA A 393 4.70 18.31 32.17
C ALA A 393 4.21 17.65 33.49
N ALA A 394 4.99 17.72 34.57
CA ALA A 394 4.68 17.04 35.84
C ALA A 394 3.63 17.76 36.71
N GLN A 395 2.89 18.74 36.19
CA GLN A 395 1.99 19.53 37.03
C GLN A 395 0.70 19.95 36.33
N GLN A 396 0.01 18.97 35.76
CA GLN A 396 -1.44 18.96 35.59
C GLN A 396 -1.87 17.50 35.38
N ASP A 397 -2.79 17.02 36.21
CA ASP A 397 -3.34 15.66 36.27
C ASP A 397 -2.49 14.54 36.90
N ALA A 398 -2.35 14.61 38.23
CA ALA A 398 -1.94 13.50 39.08
C ALA A 398 -2.92 12.28 39.08
N THR A 399 -4.04 12.37 38.36
CA THR A 399 -5.00 11.28 38.08
C THR A 399 -4.74 10.59 36.73
N ALA A 400 -3.92 11.20 35.86
CA ALA A 400 -3.44 10.64 34.60
C ALA A 400 -2.03 10.04 34.75
N LYS A 401 -1.75 9.38 35.89
CA LYS A 401 -0.82 8.24 35.89
C LYS A 401 -1.45 7.18 34.99
N ALA A 402 -1.30 7.36 33.69
CA ALA A 402 -1.78 6.47 32.66
C ALA A 402 -1.40 5.07 33.10
N ARG A 403 -2.42 4.23 33.29
CA ARG A 403 -2.21 2.79 33.22
C ARG A 403 -1.41 2.58 31.95
N VAL A 404 -0.12 2.30 32.09
CA VAL A 404 0.72 1.85 30.99
C VAL A 404 0.17 0.49 30.62
N THR A 405 -0.86 0.48 29.79
CA THR A 405 -1.36 -0.72 29.17
C THR A 405 -0.36 -1.04 28.08
N LEU A 406 0.53 -1.99 28.36
CA LEU A 406 1.36 -2.70 27.38
C LEU A 406 0.53 -3.45 26.31
N ALA A 407 -0.79 -3.25 26.30
CA ALA A 407 -1.69 -3.91 25.37
C ALA A 407 -1.66 -3.15 24.03
N PRO A 408 -1.34 -3.81 22.92
CA PRO A 408 -1.36 -3.17 21.61
C PRO A 408 -2.78 -2.73 21.25
N GLU A 409 -2.92 -1.53 20.72
CA GLU A 409 -4.22 -1.00 20.29
C GLU A 409 -4.60 -1.48 18.86
N GLY A 410 -3.60 -1.88 18.07
CA GLY A 410 -3.74 -2.31 16.68
C GLY A 410 -2.99 -1.38 15.73
N LEU A 411 -3.27 -1.49 14.43
CA LEU A 411 -2.57 -0.72 13.39
C LEU A 411 -3.55 0.07 12.52
N TRP A 412 -3.26 1.33 12.23
CA TRP A 412 -4.07 2.13 11.30
C TRP A 412 -3.97 1.61 9.87
N SER A 413 -5.12 1.49 9.18
CA SER A 413 -5.18 1.23 7.75
C SER A 413 -5.59 2.47 6.97
N SER A 414 -4.73 2.95 6.07
CA SER A 414 -5.07 4.06 5.17
C SER A 414 -6.14 3.69 4.15
N TYR A 415 -6.31 2.39 3.82
CA TYR A 415 -7.32 1.90 2.89
C TYR A 415 -8.69 1.75 3.54
N TYR A 416 -8.77 0.98 4.64
CA TYR A 416 -10.02 0.78 5.36
C TYR A 416 -10.48 2.03 6.13
N ARG A 417 -9.55 2.98 6.38
CA ARG A 417 -9.76 4.20 7.18
C ARG A 417 -10.22 3.90 8.61
N ARG A 418 -9.61 2.88 9.22
CA ARG A 418 -9.84 2.47 10.61
C ARG A 418 -8.60 1.83 11.19
N VAL A 419 -8.54 1.81 12.52
CA VAL A 419 -7.58 0.97 13.24
C VAL A 419 -8.03 -0.48 13.12
N LEU A 420 -7.11 -1.34 12.70
CA LEU A 420 -7.25 -2.78 12.73
C LEU A 420 -6.95 -3.23 14.16
N THR A 421 -7.99 -3.16 14.99
CA THR A 421 -7.88 -3.27 16.44
C THR A 421 -7.41 -4.66 16.88
N PHE A 422 -6.52 -4.69 17.87
CA PHE A 422 -6.17 -5.92 18.57
C PHE A 422 -7.18 -6.20 19.70
N ASP A 423 -8.36 -6.67 19.30
CA ASP A 423 -9.49 -6.92 20.19
C ASP A 423 -9.52 -8.35 20.76
N ALA A 424 -10.60 -8.72 21.47
CA ALA A 424 -10.74 -10.08 22.02
C ALA A 424 -10.72 -11.18 20.93
N PRO A 425 -11.44 -11.06 19.79
CA PRO A 425 -11.26 -11.94 18.65
C PRO A 425 -9.81 -12.06 18.16
N ALA A 426 -9.11 -10.95 17.95
CA ALA A 426 -7.72 -10.95 17.49
C ALA A 426 -6.80 -11.72 18.46
N ARG A 427 -6.94 -11.50 19.78
CA ARG A 427 -6.19 -12.25 20.81
C ARG A 427 -6.38 -13.75 20.72
N VAL A 428 -7.57 -14.22 20.35
CA VAL A 428 -7.86 -15.65 20.21
C VAL A 428 -7.32 -16.19 18.88
N PHE A 429 -7.69 -15.57 17.76
CA PHE A 429 -7.34 -16.10 16.44
C PHE A 429 -5.83 -16.02 16.16
N LEU A 430 -5.17 -14.90 16.51
CA LEU A 430 -3.74 -14.72 16.24
C LEU A 430 -2.85 -15.67 17.05
N LYS A 431 -3.32 -16.16 18.21
CA LYS A 431 -2.61 -17.20 18.99
C LYS A 431 -2.51 -18.55 18.26
N TYR A 432 -3.46 -18.83 17.37
CA TYR A 432 -3.60 -20.09 16.63
C TYR A 432 -3.54 -19.91 15.11
N GLN A 433 -3.21 -18.72 14.60
CA GLN A 433 -3.31 -18.38 13.17
C GLN A 433 -2.55 -19.35 12.24
N HIS A 434 -1.36 -19.82 12.64
CA HIS A 434 -0.59 -20.82 11.87
C HIS A 434 -1.30 -22.17 11.79
N GLN A 435 -2.02 -22.59 12.84
CA GLN A 435 -2.79 -23.84 12.85
C GLN A 435 -4.10 -23.70 12.06
N LEU A 436 -4.72 -22.52 12.13
CA LEU A 436 -5.97 -22.21 11.44
C LEU A 436 -5.77 -21.79 9.98
N TYR A 437 -4.53 -21.63 9.53
CA TYR A 437 -4.19 -21.05 8.23
C TYR A 437 -5.00 -21.64 7.07
N TYR A 438 -4.93 -22.96 6.88
CA TYR A 438 -5.64 -23.62 5.78
C TYR A 438 -7.17 -23.61 5.94
N VAL A 439 -7.67 -23.65 7.17
CA VAL A 439 -9.10 -23.58 7.45
C VAL A 439 -9.64 -22.21 7.05
N VAL A 440 -8.97 -21.13 7.45
CA VAL A 440 -9.36 -19.77 7.07
C VAL A 440 -9.21 -19.55 5.56
N MET A 441 -8.11 -20.03 4.95
CA MET A 441 -7.90 -19.94 3.50
C MET A 441 -8.98 -20.69 2.70
N SER A 442 -9.52 -21.79 3.24
CA SER A 442 -10.63 -22.53 2.62
C SER A 442 -11.91 -21.68 2.50
N LEU A 443 -12.06 -20.68 3.38
CA LEU A 443 -13.19 -19.75 3.41
C LEU A 443 -12.89 -18.40 2.75
N GLY A 444 -11.69 -18.24 2.16
CA GLY A 444 -11.23 -16.96 1.60
C GLY A 444 -12.19 -16.36 0.58
N ARG A 445 -12.89 -17.18 -0.22
CA ARG A 445 -13.84 -16.68 -1.22
C ARG A 445 -15.04 -15.96 -0.59
N PHE A 446 -15.51 -16.41 0.57
CA PHE A 446 -16.60 -15.73 1.29
C PHE A 446 -16.17 -14.36 1.79
N ASN A 447 -14.92 -14.21 2.21
CA ASN A 447 -14.34 -12.92 2.55
C ASN A 447 -14.28 -11.98 1.33
N LEU A 448 -13.97 -12.51 0.14
CA LEU A 448 -14.00 -11.72 -1.11
C LEU A 448 -15.42 -11.22 -1.43
N TYR A 449 -16.47 -12.00 -1.18
CA TYR A 449 -17.85 -11.51 -1.31
C TYR A 449 -18.17 -10.41 -0.30
N ALA A 450 -17.80 -10.60 0.97
CA ALA A 450 -18.03 -9.59 2.01
C ALA A 450 -17.37 -8.25 1.64
N ASN A 451 -16.14 -8.29 1.15
CA ASN A 451 -15.43 -7.10 0.68
C ASN A 451 -16.08 -6.50 -0.59
N SER A 452 -16.42 -7.33 -1.58
CA SER A 452 -17.07 -6.87 -2.82
C SER A 452 -18.39 -6.15 -2.54
N TYR A 453 -19.27 -6.76 -1.73
CA TYR A 453 -20.60 -6.21 -1.48
C TYR A 453 -20.55 -5.04 -0.51
N GLY A 454 -19.66 -5.08 0.48
CA GLY A 454 -19.40 -3.95 1.36
C GLY A 454 -18.91 -2.72 0.59
N PHE A 455 -18.04 -2.93 -0.40
CA PHE A 455 -17.54 -1.87 -1.27
C PHE A 455 -18.66 -1.25 -2.11
N LEU A 456 -19.45 -2.09 -2.79
CA LEU A 456 -20.55 -1.61 -3.64
C LEU A 456 -21.62 -0.89 -2.83
N ALA A 457 -21.98 -1.41 -1.65
CA ALA A 457 -22.93 -0.76 -0.75
C ALA A 457 -22.44 0.64 -0.34
N LYS A 458 -21.17 0.78 0.03
CA LYS A 458 -20.57 2.07 0.39
C LYS A 458 -20.43 3.01 -0.80
N ARG A 459 -20.12 2.48 -1.97
CA ARG A 459 -20.09 3.25 -3.22
C ARG A 459 -21.48 3.78 -3.57
N ALA A 460 -22.52 2.96 -3.43
CA ALA A 460 -23.92 3.35 -3.61
C ALA A 460 -24.32 4.43 -2.60
N LEU A 461 -24.03 4.24 -1.31
CA LEU A 461 -24.31 5.22 -0.26
C LEU A 461 -23.62 6.56 -0.51
N ARG A 462 -22.35 6.57 -0.93
CA ARG A 462 -21.61 7.79 -1.26
C ARG A 462 -22.21 8.56 -2.43
N LEU A 463 -22.75 7.85 -3.43
CA LEU A 463 -23.38 8.45 -4.60
C LEU A 463 -24.81 8.96 -4.31
N LEU A 464 -25.56 8.25 -3.46
CA LEU A 464 -26.92 8.63 -3.05
C LEU A 464 -26.93 9.74 -1.98
N PHE A 465 -25.94 9.74 -1.08
CA PHE A 465 -25.80 10.66 0.03
C PHE A 465 -24.38 11.26 0.11
N PRO A 466 -24.05 12.23 -0.76
CA PRO A 466 -22.75 12.90 -0.73
C PRO A 466 -22.50 13.58 0.63
N GLY A 467 -21.34 13.31 1.25
CA GLY A 467 -20.88 14.03 2.45
C GLY A 467 -21.10 13.35 3.82
N ARG A 468 -21.58 12.11 3.87
CA ARG A 468 -21.86 11.40 5.16
C ARG A 468 -21.05 10.14 5.45
N HIS A 469 -20.13 9.69 4.58
CA HIS A 469 -19.52 8.36 4.72
C HIS A 469 -18.02 8.30 4.43
N GLY A 470 -17.28 7.66 5.35
CA GLY A 470 -15.85 7.34 5.24
C GLY A 470 -15.56 6.01 4.52
N GLY A 471 -14.33 5.85 4.01
CA GLY A 471 -13.70 4.60 3.51
C GLY A 471 -14.30 3.94 2.26
N ALA A 472 -13.45 3.21 1.53
CA ALA A 472 -13.92 2.23 0.53
C ALA A 472 -14.66 1.07 1.21
N LEU A 473 -14.25 0.71 2.44
CA LEU A 473 -14.83 -0.36 3.26
C LEU A 473 -15.15 0.06 4.70
N GLY A 474 -15.43 1.34 4.95
CA GLY A 474 -16.04 1.82 6.19
C GLY A 474 -15.05 2.06 7.31
N GLY A 475 -14.66 3.33 7.42
CA GLY A 475 -14.24 3.93 8.68
C GLY A 475 -15.37 4.83 9.19
N ASP A 476 -15.54 4.89 10.50
CA ASP A 476 -16.42 5.86 11.16
C ASP A 476 -15.82 7.25 10.95
N GLY A 477 -16.07 7.83 9.78
CA GLY A 477 -15.86 9.23 9.53
C GLY A 477 -16.90 9.99 10.36
N ILE A 478 -16.63 10.18 11.65
CA ILE A 478 -17.28 11.20 12.45
C ILE A 478 -16.92 12.53 11.80
N HIS A 479 -17.75 12.91 10.84
CA HIS A 479 -17.82 14.25 10.28
C HIS A 479 -18.55 15.12 11.31
N ASP A 480 -17.90 15.42 12.42
CA ASP A 480 -18.22 16.66 13.11
C ASP A 480 -17.70 17.81 12.25
N ALA A 481 -18.58 18.75 11.99
CA ALA A 481 -18.40 19.88 11.12
C ALA A 481 -17.22 20.76 11.57
N PHE A 482 -16.01 20.46 11.09
CA PHE A 482 -14.89 21.39 11.16
C PHE A 482 -14.81 22.12 9.81
N SER A 483 -15.02 23.44 9.87
CA SER A 483 -15.00 24.32 8.70
C SER A 483 -13.75 24.06 7.84
N PRO A 484 -13.89 24.00 6.50
CA PRO A 484 -12.75 23.97 5.61
C PRO A 484 -11.90 25.23 5.84
N ALA A 485 -10.57 25.09 5.74
CA ALA A 485 -9.62 26.20 5.76
C ALA A 485 -10.18 27.39 4.97
N THR A 486 -10.39 28.50 5.68
CA THR A 486 -10.82 29.75 5.10
C THR A 486 -9.72 30.28 4.19
N ALA A 487 -10.07 31.04 3.15
CA ALA A 487 -9.10 31.58 2.19
C ALA A 487 -7.94 32.36 2.86
N THR A 488 -8.15 32.83 4.09
CA THR A 488 -7.17 33.50 4.95
C THR A 488 -6.04 32.60 5.45
N ASP A 489 -6.21 31.27 5.51
CA ASP A 489 -5.19 30.36 6.07
C ASP A 489 -4.15 29.90 5.03
N THR A 490 -4.52 29.92 3.74
CA THR A 490 -3.56 29.74 2.64
C THR A 490 -2.54 30.88 2.55
N ASP A 491 -2.93 32.08 2.98
CA ASP A 491 -2.05 33.26 2.94
C ASP A 491 -0.91 33.17 3.98
N VAL A 492 -1.12 32.47 5.11
CA VAL A 492 -0.15 32.33 6.21
C VAL A 492 1.10 31.52 5.82
N VAL A 493 0.97 30.53 4.92
CA VAL A 493 2.14 29.77 4.42
C VAL A 493 2.90 30.55 3.35
N ILE A 494 2.19 31.38 2.58
CA ILE A 494 2.79 32.21 1.53
C ILE A 494 3.69 33.30 2.15
N GLU A 495 3.36 33.79 3.35
CA GLU A 495 4.17 34.77 4.10
C GLU A 495 5.57 34.25 4.51
N GLY A 496 5.78 32.93 4.56
CA GLY A 496 7.07 32.32 4.91
C GLY A 496 8.02 32.08 3.73
N LEU A 497 7.56 32.27 2.49
CA LEU A 497 8.37 32.08 1.28
C LEU A 497 9.03 33.40 0.85
N PRO A 498 10.20 33.36 0.19
CA PRO A 498 10.73 34.51 -0.53
C PRO A 498 9.66 35.13 -1.44
N SER A 499 9.62 36.46 -1.56
CA SER A 499 8.52 37.17 -2.21
C SER A 499 8.27 36.78 -3.68
N ASP A 500 9.28 36.26 -4.37
CA ASP A 500 9.15 35.75 -5.74
C ASP A 500 8.62 34.31 -5.79
N ASP A 501 8.99 33.48 -4.81
CA ASP A 501 8.48 32.11 -4.64
C ASP A 501 7.00 32.12 -4.27
N ALA A 502 6.63 33.03 -3.35
CA ALA A 502 5.25 33.31 -2.97
C ALA A 502 4.36 33.62 -4.19
N LYS A 503 4.85 34.45 -5.13
CA LYS A 503 4.12 34.79 -6.38
C LYS A 503 3.97 33.59 -7.30
N VAL A 504 4.99 32.73 -7.42
CA VAL A 504 4.93 31.51 -8.25
C VAL A 504 3.93 30.53 -7.67
N VAL A 505 4.00 30.27 -6.36
CA VAL A 505 3.06 29.42 -5.62
C VAL A 505 1.64 29.94 -5.77
N GLN A 506 1.40 31.23 -5.54
CA GLN A 506 0.08 31.84 -5.68
C GLN A 506 -0.45 31.74 -7.11
N LYS A 507 0.41 31.89 -8.13
CA LYS A 507 0.04 31.74 -9.55
C LYS A 507 -0.32 30.29 -9.92
N LEU A 508 0.31 29.31 -9.28
CA LEU A 508 0.04 27.88 -9.49
C LEU A 508 -1.23 27.41 -8.75
N LEU A 509 -1.51 27.95 -7.57
CA LEU A 509 -2.74 27.70 -6.81
C LEU A 509 -3.95 28.43 -7.42
N HIS A 510 -3.73 29.60 -8.01
CA HIS A 510 -4.74 30.42 -8.67
C HIS A 510 -4.35 30.72 -10.13
N PRO A 511 -4.40 29.72 -11.03
CA PRO A 511 -4.10 29.95 -12.42
C PRO A 511 -5.04 31.02 -12.99
N ARG A 512 -4.48 32.15 -13.44
CA ARG A 512 -5.20 33.14 -14.25
C ARG A 512 -5.78 32.44 -15.47
N HIS A 513 -7.10 32.34 -15.53
CA HIS A 513 -7.89 31.95 -16.70
C HIS A 513 -7.53 30.60 -17.36
N GLN A 514 -7.99 29.50 -16.77
CA GLN A 514 -8.82 28.57 -17.56
C GLN A 514 -10.28 28.79 -17.16
N SER A 515 -10.92 29.71 -17.89
CA SER A 515 -12.37 29.92 -17.82
C SER A 515 -13.10 28.73 -18.44
N THR A 516 -13.07 27.58 -17.78
CA THR A 516 -14.22 26.68 -17.86
C THR A 516 -15.30 27.35 -17.01
N SER A 517 -16.37 27.83 -17.64
CA SER A 517 -17.49 28.43 -16.91
C SER A 517 -17.95 27.49 -15.79
N ALA A 518 -18.50 28.05 -14.69
CA ALA A 518 -19.07 27.23 -13.62
C ALA A 518 -20.11 26.21 -14.15
N ALA A 519 -20.78 26.55 -15.26
CA ALA A 519 -21.67 25.66 -16.00
C ALA A 519 -20.91 24.50 -16.68
N SER A 520 -19.76 24.74 -17.31
CA SER A 520 -18.90 23.69 -17.88
C SER A 520 -18.35 22.75 -16.79
N ARG A 521 -17.92 23.28 -15.64
CA ARG A 521 -17.49 22.46 -14.49
C ARG A 521 -18.64 21.65 -13.91
N ARG A 522 -19.82 22.25 -13.73
CA ARG A 522 -21.04 21.51 -13.31
C ARG A 522 -21.42 20.43 -14.32
N LYS A 523 -21.30 20.69 -15.63
CA LYS A 523 -21.55 19.71 -16.70
C LYS A 523 -20.54 18.55 -16.68
N ALA A 524 -19.27 18.84 -16.41
CA ALA A 524 -18.22 17.82 -16.27
C ALA A 524 -18.43 16.96 -15.02
N LEU A 525 -18.71 17.57 -13.85
CA LEU A 525 -19.04 16.84 -12.62
C LEU A 525 -20.28 15.95 -12.81
N THR A 526 -21.36 16.50 -13.37
CA THR A 526 -22.59 15.72 -13.62
C THR A 526 -22.38 14.57 -14.62
N THR A 527 -21.56 14.76 -15.66
CA THR A 527 -21.21 13.67 -16.60
C THR A 527 -20.37 12.58 -15.91
N ARG A 528 -19.47 12.98 -15.01
CA ARG A 528 -18.62 12.07 -14.23
C ARG A 528 -19.43 11.25 -13.24
N ASP A 529 -20.35 11.88 -12.51
CA ASP A 529 -21.23 11.19 -11.56
C ASP A 529 -22.12 10.19 -12.29
N ARG A 530 -22.63 10.54 -13.49
CA ARG A 530 -23.36 9.61 -14.36
C ARG A 530 -22.51 8.40 -14.78
N THR A 531 -21.23 8.60 -15.05
CA THR A 531 -20.31 7.49 -15.40
C THR A 531 -20.07 6.57 -14.21
N LYS A 532 -19.85 7.12 -13.01
CA LYS A 532 -19.68 6.34 -11.77
C LYS A 532 -20.94 5.55 -11.42
N ILE A 533 -22.10 6.18 -11.56
CA ILE A 533 -23.41 5.53 -11.38
C ILE A 533 -23.59 4.42 -12.41
N PHE A 534 -23.26 4.67 -13.68
CA PHE A 534 -23.32 3.64 -14.72
C PHE A 534 -22.48 2.41 -14.37
N HIS A 535 -21.21 2.59 -13.98
CA HIS A 535 -20.36 1.46 -13.57
C HIS A 535 -20.94 0.72 -12.36
N LEU A 536 -21.41 1.44 -11.34
CA LEU A 536 -22.07 0.84 -10.18
C LEU A 536 -23.31 0.02 -10.57
N LEU A 537 -24.18 0.56 -11.43
CA LEU A 537 -25.38 -0.12 -11.89
C LEU A 537 -25.05 -1.36 -12.71
N VAL A 538 -24.00 -1.30 -13.54
CA VAL A 538 -23.53 -2.45 -14.31
C VAL A 538 -23.03 -3.57 -13.39
N GLU A 539 -22.17 -3.26 -12.41
CA GLU A 539 -21.67 -4.23 -11.43
C GLU A 539 -22.83 -4.84 -10.62
N ILE A 540 -23.74 -4.02 -10.07
CA ILE A 540 -24.92 -4.50 -9.35
C ILE A 540 -25.80 -5.39 -10.23
N SER A 541 -26.05 -5.00 -11.48
CA SER A 541 -26.88 -5.77 -12.40
C SER A 541 -26.24 -7.13 -12.70
N CYS A 542 -24.92 -7.18 -12.90
CA CYS A 542 -24.17 -8.42 -13.08
C CYS A 542 -24.26 -9.32 -11.84
N LEU A 543 -24.15 -8.76 -10.63
CA LEU A 543 -24.32 -9.52 -9.38
C LEU A 543 -25.74 -10.04 -9.17
N VAL A 544 -26.76 -9.27 -9.56
CA VAL A 544 -28.16 -9.73 -9.54
C VAL A 544 -28.32 -10.92 -10.50
N VAL A 545 -27.77 -10.83 -11.71
CA VAL A 545 -27.76 -11.95 -12.66
C VAL A 545 -27.03 -13.15 -12.07
N PHE A 546 -25.86 -12.95 -11.44
CA PHE A 546 -25.11 -14.00 -10.76
C PHE A 546 -25.97 -14.76 -9.75
N TRP A 547 -26.58 -14.05 -8.80
CA TRP A 547 -27.42 -14.67 -7.76
C TRP A 547 -28.73 -15.24 -8.31
N THR A 548 -29.21 -14.75 -9.45
CA THR A 548 -30.38 -15.32 -10.13
C THR A 548 -30.05 -16.71 -10.70
N TRP A 549 -28.94 -16.86 -11.43
CA TRP A 549 -28.60 -18.17 -12.00
C TRP A 549 -28.02 -19.13 -10.95
N PHE A 550 -27.13 -18.65 -10.07
CA PHE A 550 -26.45 -19.49 -9.08
C PHE A 550 -27.36 -19.74 -7.87
N GLY A 551 -27.91 -18.69 -7.27
CA GLY A 551 -28.76 -18.80 -6.07
C GLY A 551 -30.14 -19.36 -6.38
N TRP A 552 -30.93 -18.64 -7.18
CA TRP A 552 -32.31 -19.05 -7.48
C TRP A 552 -32.37 -20.27 -8.41
N GLY A 553 -31.64 -20.25 -9.53
CA GLY A 553 -31.65 -21.33 -10.52
C GLY A 553 -30.99 -22.61 -10.02
N MET A 554 -29.67 -22.56 -9.76
CA MET A 554 -28.87 -23.72 -9.43
C MET A 554 -29.16 -24.23 -8.00
N LEU A 555 -28.94 -23.41 -6.97
CA LEU A 555 -29.18 -23.87 -5.58
C LEU A 555 -30.67 -24.12 -5.29
N GLY A 556 -31.58 -23.33 -5.88
CA GLY A 556 -33.02 -23.51 -5.71
C GLY A 556 -33.55 -24.85 -6.26
N SER A 557 -32.92 -25.40 -7.30
CA SER A 557 -33.34 -26.68 -7.89
C SER A 557 -32.75 -27.92 -7.18
N ILE A 558 -31.71 -27.75 -6.35
CA ILE A 558 -31.19 -28.83 -5.51
C ILE A 558 -32.19 -29.11 -4.38
N ARG A 559 -32.57 -30.39 -4.22
CA ARG A 559 -33.55 -30.81 -3.21
C ARG A 559 -32.84 -31.10 -1.89
N GLY A 560 -33.28 -30.43 -0.82
CA GLY A 560 -32.75 -30.59 0.53
C GLY A 560 -31.64 -29.57 0.88
N TRP A 561 -31.77 -28.96 2.04
CA TRP A 561 -30.87 -27.89 2.49
C TRP A 561 -29.42 -28.36 2.71
N GLY A 562 -29.21 -29.58 3.23
CA GLY A 562 -27.87 -30.11 3.42
C GLY A 562 -27.07 -30.21 2.13
N TRP A 563 -27.71 -30.59 1.02
CA TRP A 563 -27.07 -30.68 -0.29
C TRP A 563 -26.76 -29.31 -0.90
N ARG A 564 -27.61 -28.31 -0.66
CA ARG A 564 -27.33 -26.92 -1.05
C ARG A 564 -26.11 -26.38 -0.34
N VAL A 565 -26.03 -26.59 0.98
CA VAL A 565 -24.88 -26.20 1.80
C VAL A 565 -23.61 -26.91 1.33
N MET A 566 -23.66 -28.22 1.08
CA MET A 566 -22.54 -28.97 0.52
C MET A 566 -22.08 -28.39 -0.82
N TYR A 567 -23.01 -28.13 -1.74
CA TYR A 567 -22.69 -27.61 -3.06
C TYR A 567 -21.97 -26.27 -2.99
N VAL A 568 -22.46 -25.35 -2.14
CA VAL A 568 -21.81 -24.06 -1.88
C VAL A 568 -20.43 -24.27 -1.26
N LEU A 569 -20.32 -25.02 -0.16
CA LEU A 569 -19.04 -25.21 0.53
C LEU A 569 -17.98 -25.82 -0.37
N VAL A 570 -18.29 -26.91 -1.08
CA VAL A 570 -17.33 -27.59 -1.96
C VAL A 570 -16.90 -26.69 -3.13
N SER A 571 -17.85 -26.06 -3.82
CA SER A 571 -17.52 -25.16 -4.95
C SER A 571 -16.67 -23.96 -4.56
N HIS A 572 -16.75 -23.51 -3.31
CA HIS A 572 -15.98 -22.37 -2.80
C HIS A 572 -14.64 -22.80 -2.20
N ILE A 573 -14.58 -23.94 -1.50
CA ILE A 573 -13.33 -24.48 -0.92
C ILE A 573 -12.38 -24.93 -2.02
N VAL A 574 -12.89 -25.46 -3.14
CA VAL A 574 -12.05 -25.89 -4.27
C VAL A 574 -11.25 -24.74 -4.90
N THR A 575 -11.67 -23.48 -4.70
CA THR A 575 -10.89 -22.31 -5.16
C THR A 575 -9.77 -21.91 -4.20
N SER A 576 -9.70 -22.51 -3.01
CA SER A 576 -8.72 -22.13 -1.96
C SER A 576 -7.25 -22.29 -2.33
N PRO A 577 -6.82 -23.22 -3.21
CA PRO A 577 -5.42 -23.26 -3.64
C PRO A 577 -4.94 -21.94 -4.26
N LEU A 578 -5.83 -21.18 -4.93
CA LEU A 578 -5.52 -19.84 -5.42
C LEU A 578 -5.24 -18.87 -4.27
N HIS A 579 -6.08 -18.85 -3.23
CA HIS A 579 -5.87 -17.96 -2.08
C HIS A 579 -4.55 -18.28 -1.39
N VAL A 580 -4.26 -19.56 -1.17
CA VAL A 580 -2.99 -20.01 -0.59
C VAL A 580 -1.82 -19.56 -1.44
N GLN A 581 -1.88 -19.73 -2.77
CA GLN A 581 -0.81 -19.32 -3.68
C GLN A 581 -0.51 -17.82 -3.65
N ILE A 582 -1.56 -16.98 -3.69
CA ILE A 582 -1.40 -15.53 -3.70
C ILE A 582 -0.77 -15.11 -2.37
N VAL A 583 -1.39 -15.51 -1.25
CA VAL A 583 -0.92 -15.20 0.09
C VAL A 583 0.51 -15.70 0.33
N LEU A 584 0.81 -16.91 -0.14
CA LEU A 584 2.14 -17.50 -0.06
C LEU A 584 3.23 -16.59 -0.63
N SER A 585 2.94 -15.94 -1.75
CA SER A 585 3.92 -15.14 -2.48
C SER A 585 4.26 -13.82 -1.78
N HIS A 586 3.49 -13.45 -0.75
CA HIS A 586 3.62 -12.18 -0.01
C HIS A 586 3.87 -12.38 1.49
N PHE A 587 3.12 -13.26 2.17
CA PHE A 587 3.25 -13.48 3.62
C PHE A 587 4.60 -14.09 4.00
N ALA A 588 5.20 -14.83 3.07
CA ALA A 588 6.53 -15.39 3.24
C ALA A 588 7.65 -14.35 3.02
N GLN A 589 7.31 -13.12 2.62
CA GLN A 589 8.23 -12.06 2.24
C GLN A 589 8.23 -10.92 3.27
N SER A 590 9.21 -10.03 3.15
CA SER A 590 9.41 -8.97 4.14
C SER A 590 8.22 -8.01 4.17
N SER A 591 7.76 -7.66 5.37
CA SER A 591 6.80 -6.58 5.65
C SER A 591 7.46 -5.37 6.30
N VAL A 592 8.80 -5.31 6.27
CA VAL A 592 9.56 -4.18 6.80
C VAL A 592 9.34 -2.96 5.90
N ASP A 593 9.01 -1.83 6.52
CA ASP A 593 9.03 -0.53 5.84
C ASP A 593 10.45 0.04 5.85
N LEU A 594 11.09 0.03 4.68
CA LEU A 594 12.42 0.62 4.46
C LEU A 594 12.35 2.12 4.11
N GLY A 595 11.15 2.71 4.14
CA GLY A 595 10.91 4.12 3.91
C GLY A 595 10.90 4.53 2.43
N LEU A 596 10.94 5.84 2.21
CA LEU A 596 10.69 6.48 0.90
C LEU A 596 11.83 6.35 -0.10
N PHE A 597 13.04 6.01 0.36
CA PHE A 597 14.23 5.93 -0.47
C PHE A 597 14.38 4.58 -1.19
N GLU A 598 13.62 3.56 -0.78
CA GLU A 598 13.57 2.28 -1.47
C GLU A 598 12.97 2.47 -2.88
N SER A 599 13.66 1.97 -3.91
CA SER A 599 13.15 2.02 -5.28
C SER A 599 12.02 1.01 -5.50
N PHE A 600 11.10 1.32 -6.42
CA PHE A 600 10.06 0.39 -6.88
C PHE A 600 10.58 -1.03 -7.16
N PRO A 601 11.58 -1.25 -8.03
CA PRO A 601 12.08 -2.60 -8.32
C PRO A 601 12.67 -3.31 -7.10
N SER A 602 13.39 -2.60 -6.22
CA SER A 602 13.91 -3.20 -4.98
C SER A 602 12.80 -3.65 -4.05
N ARG A 603 11.75 -2.84 -3.90
CA ARG A 603 10.56 -3.22 -3.12
C ARG A 603 9.94 -4.48 -3.69
N GLN A 604 9.59 -4.50 -4.98
CA GLN A 604 8.95 -5.66 -5.60
C GLN A 604 9.78 -6.93 -5.47
N LEU A 605 11.11 -6.87 -5.67
CA LEU A 605 12.00 -8.02 -5.50
C LEU A 605 12.09 -8.53 -4.05
N ARG A 606 11.91 -7.66 -3.06
CA ARG A 606 11.99 -8.00 -1.63
C ARG A 606 10.67 -8.50 -1.05
N THR A 607 9.55 -7.99 -1.55
CA THR A 607 8.22 -8.20 -0.96
C THR A 607 7.39 -9.24 -1.72
N THR A 608 7.94 -9.80 -2.80
CA THR A 608 7.28 -10.83 -3.61
C THR A 608 8.22 -12.00 -3.89
N MET A 609 7.65 -13.17 -4.15
CA MET A 609 8.39 -14.36 -4.55
C MET A 609 7.60 -15.21 -5.53
N ASP A 610 8.32 -16.04 -6.28
CA ASP A 610 7.71 -17.00 -7.18
C ASP A 610 7.45 -18.36 -6.52
N VAL A 611 6.41 -19.05 -6.99
CA VAL A 611 6.22 -20.46 -6.71
C VAL A 611 6.79 -21.30 -7.84
N LEU A 612 7.84 -22.06 -7.53
CA LEU A 612 8.48 -22.98 -8.46
C LEU A 612 7.50 -24.08 -8.86
N CYS A 613 7.27 -24.18 -10.16
CA CYS A 613 6.30 -25.10 -10.75
C CYS A 613 6.76 -25.56 -12.14
N PRO A 614 6.66 -26.87 -12.46
CA PRO A 614 6.94 -27.36 -13.81
C PRO A 614 5.90 -26.80 -14.81
N PRO A 615 6.28 -26.54 -16.07
CA PRO A 615 5.37 -25.96 -17.08
C PRO A 615 4.07 -26.76 -17.30
N SER A 616 4.06 -28.06 -17.05
CA SER A 616 2.88 -28.92 -17.14
C SER A 616 1.78 -28.56 -16.13
N LEU A 617 2.14 -27.90 -15.03
CA LEU A 617 1.22 -27.48 -13.97
C LEU A 617 0.91 -25.98 -14.02
N ASP A 618 1.41 -25.24 -15.02
CA ASP A 618 1.12 -23.80 -15.17
C ASP A 618 -0.36 -23.50 -15.24
N PHE A 619 -1.15 -24.41 -15.82
CA PHE A 619 -2.59 -24.23 -15.89
C PHE A 619 -3.20 -24.17 -14.48
N LEU A 620 -2.72 -24.97 -13.53
CA LEU A 620 -3.25 -24.98 -12.16
C LEU A 620 -3.01 -23.65 -11.46
N HIS A 621 -1.83 -23.07 -11.65
CA HIS A 621 -1.42 -21.80 -11.03
C HIS A 621 -1.83 -20.56 -11.82
N GLY A 622 -2.35 -20.74 -13.04
CA GLY A 622 -2.83 -19.67 -13.91
C GLY A 622 -1.77 -18.73 -14.44
N GLY A 623 -0.48 -18.94 -14.17
CA GLY A 623 0.60 -17.99 -14.48
C GLY A 623 0.88 -16.97 -13.36
N LEU A 624 0.04 -16.92 -12.32
CA LEU A 624 0.23 -16.03 -11.15
C LEU A 624 1.06 -16.67 -10.03
N HIS A 625 1.75 -17.75 -10.32
CA HIS A 625 2.88 -18.19 -9.51
C HIS A 625 4.14 -17.39 -9.81
N MET A 626 4.14 -16.54 -10.86
CA MET A 626 5.23 -15.64 -11.27
C MET A 626 5.07 -14.24 -10.67
N GLN A 627 4.88 -14.12 -9.35
CA GLN A 627 4.53 -12.84 -8.73
C GLN A 627 5.61 -11.78 -8.87
N VAL A 628 6.89 -12.13 -8.86
CA VAL A 628 7.97 -11.13 -9.02
C VAL A 628 7.87 -10.43 -10.39
N SER A 629 7.70 -11.23 -11.45
CA SER A 629 7.59 -10.69 -12.81
C SER A 629 6.27 -9.95 -13.02
N HIS A 630 5.20 -10.43 -12.38
CA HIS A 630 3.90 -9.79 -12.41
C HIS A 630 3.91 -8.41 -11.74
N HIS A 631 4.48 -8.29 -10.54
CA HIS A 631 4.56 -7.02 -9.81
C HIS A 631 5.47 -6.00 -10.49
N LEU A 632 6.56 -6.44 -11.11
CA LEU A 632 7.40 -5.56 -11.90
C LEU A 632 6.71 -5.13 -13.21
N PHE A 633 5.95 -6.01 -13.85
CA PHE A 633 5.36 -5.76 -15.17
C PHE A 633 3.88 -6.21 -15.26
N PRO A 634 2.96 -5.54 -14.54
CA PRO A 634 1.61 -6.04 -14.32
C PRO A 634 0.73 -6.06 -15.56
N ARG A 635 1.04 -5.22 -16.56
CA ARG A 635 0.33 -5.20 -17.85
C ARG A 635 0.77 -6.32 -18.81
N ILE A 636 1.74 -7.15 -18.45
CA ILE A 636 2.12 -8.28 -19.31
C ILE A 636 1.06 -9.37 -19.18
N PRO A 637 0.45 -9.83 -20.29
CA PRO A 637 -0.51 -10.93 -20.25
C PRO A 637 0.10 -12.16 -19.58
N ARG A 638 -0.63 -12.86 -18.72
CA ARG A 638 -0.04 -13.91 -17.87
C ARG A 638 0.64 -15.06 -18.62
N HIS A 639 0.18 -15.38 -19.84
CA HIS A 639 0.79 -16.40 -20.68
C HIS A 639 2.19 -16.02 -21.20
N ASN A 640 2.58 -14.75 -21.09
CA ASN A 640 3.91 -14.24 -21.41
C ASN A 640 4.83 -14.12 -20.17
N LEU A 641 4.31 -14.28 -18.94
CA LEU A 641 5.08 -14.04 -17.72
C LEU A 641 6.26 -15.01 -17.55
N ARG A 642 6.07 -16.32 -17.79
CA ARG A 642 7.16 -17.30 -17.66
C ARG A 642 8.35 -17.00 -18.59
N PRO A 643 8.14 -16.77 -19.91
CA PRO A 643 9.24 -16.33 -20.79
C PRO A 643 9.90 -15.03 -20.33
N VAL A 644 9.12 -14.05 -19.86
CA VAL A 644 9.65 -12.77 -19.36
C VAL A 644 10.51 -12.98 -18.11
N ARG A 645 10.03 -13.80 -17.19
CA ARG A 645 10.75 -14.20 -15.98
C ARG A 645 12.10 -14.82 -16.32
N ASP A 646 12.08 -15.87 -17.13
CA ASP A 646 13.25 -16.72 -17.39
C ASP A 646 14.32 -15.98 -18.21
N ARG A 647 13.89 -15.14 -19.17
CA ARG A 647 14.81 -14.45 -20.08
C ARG A 647 15.29 -13.10 -19.57
N TYR A 648 14.54 -12.43 -18.70
CA TYR A 648 14.82 -11.03 -18.32
C TYR A 648 14.89 -10.84 -16.80
N VAL A 649 13.83 -11.16 -16.06
CA VAL A 649 13.71 -10.77 -14.65
C VAL A 649 14.69 -11.51 -13.74
N ARG A 650 14.76 -12.84 -13.84
CA ARG A 650 15.68 -13.63 -13.02
C ARG A 650 17.14 -13.30 -13.35
N PRO A 651 17.59 -13.30 -14.63
CA PRO A 651 18.94 -12.87 -14.96
C PRO A 651 19.29 -11.47 -14.45
N PHE A 652 18.36 -10.51 -14.58
CA PHE A 652 18.53 -9.16 -14.05
C PHE A 652 18.75 -9.15 -12.53
N ALA A 653 17.90 -9.84 -11.78
CA ALA A 653 18.00 -9.90 -10.32
C ALA A 653 19.30 -10.59 -9.84
N ASP A 654 19.71 -11.67 -10.53
CA ASP A 654 20.95 -12.40 -10.25
C ASP A 654 22.20 -11.55 -10.56
N GLU A 655 22.22 -10.90 -11.72
CA GLU A 655 23.32 -10.03 -12.15
C GLU A 655 23.43 -8.80 -11.22
N TRP A 656 22.30 -8.22 -10.82
CA TRP A 656 22.26 -7.13 -9.87
C TRP A 656 22.81 -7.54 -8.50
N ALA A 657 22.40 -8.69 -7.98
CA ALA A 657 22.88 -9.21 -6.70
C ALA A 657 24.41 -9.37 -6.68
N LYS A 658 24.98 -9.88 -7.78
CA LYS A 658 26.42 -10.11 -7.95
C LYS A 658 27.22 -8.82 -8.10
N SER A 659 26.71 -7.87 -8.90
CA SER A 659 27.41 -6.61 -9.20
C SER A 659 27.27 -5.56 -8.10
N HIS A 660 26.22 -5.65 -7.27
CA HIS A 660 25.90 -4.67 -6.21
C HIS A 660 25.55 -5.38 -4.88
N PRO A 661 26.51 -6.12 -4.28
CA PRO A 661 26.28 -6.84 -3.03
C PRO A 661 25.90 -5.86 -1.91
N ARG A 662 24.90 -6.22 -1.10
CA ARG A 662 24.58 -5.45 0.12
C ARG A 662 25.65 -5.74 1.18
N THR A 663 26.22 -4.71 1.76
CA THR A 663 26.97 -4.82 3.03
C THR A 663 25.97 -5.11 4.15
N VAL A 664 25.82 -6.38 4.52
CA VAL A 664 25.01 -6.73 5.69
C VAL A 664 25.86 -6.42 6.92
N ASN A 665 25.44 -5.44 7.73
CA ASN A 665 26.01 -5.28 9.06
C ASN A 665 25.68 -6.54 9.87
N ALA A 666 26.70 -7.30 10.26
CA ALA A 666 26.59 -8.60 10.93
C ALA A 666 25.82 -8.58 12.27
N ALA A 667 25.45 -7.40 12.78
CA ALA A 667 24.77 -7.23 14.07
C ALA A 667 23.23 -7.27 13.99
N ALA A 668 22.61 -7.16 12.81
CA ALA A 668 21.15 -6.99 12.70
C ALA A 668 20.38 -8.29 12.34
N SER A 669 21.06 -9.35 11.91
CA SER A 669 20.41 -10.64 11.64
C SER A 669 20.53 -11.56 12.85
N GLY A 670 19.54 -11.54 13.75
CA GLY A 670 19.38 -12.52 14.84
C GLY A 670 19.15 -13.96 14.35
N SER A 671 19.15 -14.21 13.04
CA SER A 671 19.29 -15.53 12.45
C SER A 671 20.77 -15.82 12.22
N GLY A 672 21.32 -16.86 12.84
CA GLY A 672 22.68 -17.36 12.63
C GLY A 672 22.98 -17.90 11.22
N ALA A 673 22.55 -17.20 10.17
CA ALA A 673 23.02 -17.38 8.81
C ALA A 673 24.25 -16.49 8.61
N GLY A 674 25.40 -17.12 8.37
CA GLY A 674 26.68 -16.44 8.20
C GLY A 674 26.68 -15.33 7.15
N SER A 675 27.73 -14.52 7.19
CA SER A 675 28.00 -13.30 6.40
C SER A 675 28.12 -13.49 4.86
N GLY A 676 27.31 -14.36 4.25
CA GLY A 676 27.29 -14.58 2.81
C GLY A 676 26.33 -13.61 2.12
N ALA A 677 26.84 -12.82 1.18
CA ALA A 677 25.99 -12.08 0.24
C ALA A 677 24.99 -13.06 -0.42
N LYS A 678 23.70 -12.73 -0.42
CA LYS A 678 22.68 -13.55 -1.12
C LYS A 678 23.11 -13.73 -2.58
N ALA A 679 23.13 -14.98 -3.04
CA ALA A 679 23.50 -15.32 -4.42
C ALA A 679 22.52 -14.77 -5.47
N SER A 680 21.30 -14.42 -5.07
CA SER A 680 20.25 -13.84 -5.90
C SER A 680 19.33 -12.92 -5.07
N LEU A 681 18.83 -11.85 -5.70
CA LEU A 681 17.69 -11.06 -5.19
C LEU A 681 16.33 -11.66 -5.58
N TYR A 682 16.32 -12.68 -6.43
CA TYR A 682 15.13 -13.38 -6.88
C TYR A 682 14.78 -14.51 -5.92
N GLU A 683 13.64 -14.40 -5.23
CA GLU A 683 13.16 -15.47 -4.37
C GLU A 683 12.17 -16.38 -5.10
N GLU A 684 12.45 -17.69 -5.09
CA GLU A 684 11.52 -18.71 -5.55
C GLU A 684 11.55 -19.92 -4.62
N TYR A 685 10.39 -20.52 -4.38
CA TYR A 685 10.26 -21.72 -3.56
C TYR A 685 9.25 -22.68 -4.16
N THR A 686 9.40 -23.97 -3.89
CA THR A 686 8.32 -24.93 -4.16
C THR A 686 7.10 -24.57 -3.31
N PHE A 687 5.91 -24.97 -3.77
CA PHE A 687 4.65 -24.69 -3.05
C PHE A 687 4.73 -25.11 -1.56
N GLY A 688 5.27 -26.30 -1.27
CA GLY A 688 5.42 -26.80 0.09
C GLY A 688 6.47 -26.04 0.92
N ALA A 689 7.63 -25.71 0.34
CA ALA A 689 8.68 -24.99 1.05
C ALA A 689 8.25 -23.55 1.38
N GLY A 690 7.63 -22.88 0.41
CA GLY A 690 7.09 -21.55 0.63
C GLY A 690 6.00 -21.54 1.71
N ASN A 691 5.07 -22.51 1.71
CA ASN A 691 4.03 -22.60 2.74
C ASN A 691 4.62 -22.77 4.15
N ARG A 692 5.71 -23.53 4.30
CA ARG A 692 6.42 -23.62 5.59
C ARG A 692 6.95 -22.26 6.06
N LYS A 693 7.41 -21.41 5.13
CA LYS A 693 7.85 -20.04 5.45
C LYS A 693 6.69 -19.17 5.93
N VAL A 694 5.53 -19.25 5.26
CA VAL A 694 4.29 -18.58 5.71
C VAL A 694 3.93 -19.02 7.13
N LEU A 695 3.85 -20.33 7.38
CA LEU A 695 3.50 -20.87 8.68
C LEU A 695 4.47 -20.40 9.78
N GLY A 696 5.77 -20.31 9.48
CA GLY A 696 6.78 -19.78 10.40
C GLY A 696 6.57 -18.29 10.73
N VAL A 697 6.25 -17.46 9.73
CA VAL A 697 5.92 -16.03 9.97
C VAL A 697 4.69 -15.90 10.87
N LEU A 698 3.64 -16.66 10.58
CA LEU A 698 2.39 -16.68 11.35
C LEU A 698 2.60 -17.25 12.77
N GLU A 699 3.50 -18.20 12.94
CA GLU A 699 3.86 -18.78 14.23
C GLU A 699 4.64 -17.79 15.09
N GLU A 700 5.57 -17.03 14.50
CA GLU A 700 6.35 -16.02 15.22
C GLU A 700 5.45 -14.90 15.77
N VAL A 701 4.52 -14.38 14.97
CA VAL A 701 3.54 -13.39 15.47
C VAL A 701 2.61 -14.02 16.52
N ALA A 702 2.21 -15.28 16.34
CA ALA A 702 1.43 -15.99 17.36
C ALA A 702 2.18 -16.13 18.70
N ARG A 703 3.51 -16.33 18.65
CA ARG A 703 4.38 -16.38 19.83
C ARG A 703 4.42 -15.02 20.53
N GLN A 704 4.58 -13.93 19.79
CA GLN A 704 4.55 -12.56 20.33
C GLN A 704 3.22 -12.27 21.05
N VAL A 705 2.10 -12.65 20.45
CA VAL A 705 0.76 -12.52 21.07
C VAL A 705 0.63 -13.33 22.36
N ARG A 706 1.22 -14.52 22.45
CA ARG A 706 1.23 -15.33 23.68
C ARG A 706 2.03 -14.66 24.79
N VAL A 707 3.20 -14.12 24.47
CA VAL A 707 4.06 -13.39 25.42
C VAL A 707 3.31 -12.16 25.94
N LEU A 708 2.71 -11.36 25.06
CA LEU A 708 1.91 -10.19 25.45
C LEU A 708 0.74 -10.58 26.38
N SER A 709 0.09 -11.70 26.11
CA SER A 709 -0.99 -12.21 26.97
C SER A 709 -0.48 -12.62 28.36
N GLN A 710 0.68 -13.29 28.44
CA GLN A 710 1.31 -13.68 29.72
C GLN A 710 1.73 -12.46 30.54
N VAL A 711 2.33 -11.46 29.89
CA VAL A 711 2.72 -10.19 30.54
C VAL A 711 1.49 -9.48 31.08
N ALA A 712 0.42 -9.37 30.27
CA ALA A 712 -0.83 -8.74 30.71
C ALA A 712 -1.48 -9.48 31.90
N GLU A 713 -1.47 -10.82 31.90
CA GLU A 713 -1.97 -11.62 33.04
C GLU A 713 -1.09 -11.48 34.28
N ALA A 714 0.24 -11.47 34.13
CA ALA A 714 1.17 -11.27 35.23
C ALA A 714 1.04 -9.86 35.84
N GLN A 715 0.77 -8.85 35.00
CA GLN A 715 0.49 -7.49 35.46
C GLN A 715 -0.84 -7.43 36.20
N ALA A 716 -1.88 -8.08 35.69
CA ALA A 716 -3.19 -8.16 36.34
C ALA A 716 -3.14 -8.89 37.69
N ARG A 717 -2.26 -9.91 37.82
CA ARG A 717 -2.00 -10.63 39.06
C ARG A 717 -1.06 -9.89 40.03
N GLY A 718 -0.48 -8.76 39.63
CA GLY A 718 0.47 -8.00 40.45
C GLY A 718 1.82 -8.71 40.66
N THR A 719 2.14 -9.71 39.84
CA THR A 719 3.37 -10.52 39.96
C THR A 719 4.57 -9.94 39.19
N LEU A 720 4.37 -8.86 38.42
CA LEU A 720 5.44 -8.13 37.75
C LEU A 720 6.03 -7.08 38.71
N HIS A 721 7.25 -7.33 39.17
CA HIS A 721 8.03 -6.35 39.94
C HIS A 721 8.75 -5.40 38.98
N HIS A 722 8.30 -4.15 38.89
CA HIS A 722 9.05 -3.11 38.20
C HIS A 722 10.33 -2.80 38.99
N HIS A 723 11.50 -3.19 38.47
CA HIS A 723 12.78 -2.78 39.07
C HIS A 723 13.00 -1.30 38.77
N ASN A 724 12.66 -0.45 39.73
CA ASN A 724 12.80 0.99 39.61
C ASN A 724 14.29 1.35 39.80
N GLN A 725 15.07 1.42 38.71
CA GLN A 725 16.39 2.04 38.74
C GLN A 725 16.24 3.56 38.82
N GLN A 726 15.92 4.07 40.01
CA GLN A 726 16.15 5.47 40.36
C GLN A 726 16.89 5.51 41.70
N GLY A 727 18.01 6.23 41.69
CA GLY A 727 19.01 6.23 42.74
C GLY A 727 18.42 6.44 44.14
N THR A 728 18.68 5.48 45.01
CA THR A 728 18.69 5.70 46.45
C THR A 728 19.99 5.11 46.97
N GLY A 729 20.86 5.95 47.53
CA GLY A 729 21.92 5.47 48.40
C GLY A 729 21.24 4.79 49.59
N VAL A 730 21.30 3.47 49.64
CA VAL A 730 20.87 2.69 50.81
C VAL A 730 21.95 1.66 51.13
N ASP A 731 22.38 1.77 52.37
CA ASP A 731 23.40 1.07 53.13
C ASP A 731 23.45 -0.45 52.91
N THR A 732 24.62 -0.97 52.52
CA THR A 732 24.90 -2.38 52.22
C THR A 732 25.04 -3.28 53.46
N SER A 733 24.55 -2.86 54.64
CA SER A 733 24.83 -3.56 55.90
C SER A 733 23.70 -4.44 56.46
N LYS A 734 22.52 -4.54 55.82
CA LYS A 734 21.40 -5.34 56.37
C LYS A 734 20.52 -6.06 55.34
N VAL A 735 21.08 -6.96 54.54
CA VAL A 735 20.32 -8.10 53.99
C VAL A 735 21.22 -9.33 53.96
N SER A 736 21.55 -9.86 55.14
CA SER A 736 21.96 -11.25 55.31
C SER A 736 20.87 -11.91 56.15
N LYS A 737 20.44 -13.10 55.72
CA LYS A 737 19.34 -13.93 56.27
C LYS A 737 17.94 -13.64 55.73
N THR A 738 17.66 -14.12 54.52
CA THR A 738 16.53 -15.05 54.25
C THR A 738 16.55 -15.47 52.79
N THR A 739 17.46 -16.39 52.45
CA THR A 739 17.35 -17.21 51.23
C THR A 739 17.68 -18.63 51.64
N SER A 740 16.65 -19.32 52.10
CA SER A 740 16.66 -20.74 52.42
C SER A 740 15.21 -21.16 52.37
N MET A 741 14.93 -22.20 51.57
CA MET A 741 13.63 -22.78 51.23
C MET A 741 13.02 -22.25 49.93
N LEU A 742 13.52 -22.78 48.81
CA LEU A 742 12.72 -23.51 47.81
C LEU A 742 13.65 -23.99 46.68
N HIS A 743 14.49 -24.98 46.97
CA HIS A 743 15.04 -25.89 45.97
C HIS A 743 15.32 -27.26 46.62
N ALA A 744 14.41 -28.19 46.36
CA ALA A 744 14.53 -29.65 46.39
C ALA A 744 13.27 -30.11 45.61
N ALA A 745 13.30 -30.93 44.57
CA ALA A 745 14.30 -31.83 44.03
C ALA A 745 13.99 -32.03 42.53
N ASP A 746 15.01 -32.19 41.68
CA ASP A 746 15.31 -33.49 41.06
C ASP A 746 16.64 -33.35 40.28
N ASP A 747 17.59 -34.22 40.63
CA ASP A 747 18.93 -34.33 40.03
C ASP A 747 18.90 -35.25 38.81
N GLY A 748 19.81 -35.03 37.85
CA GLY A 748 19.92 -35.91 36.68
C GLY A 748 21.01 -35.59 35.67
N ASP A 749 22.26 -35.52 36.14
CA ASP A 749 23.50 -35.89 35.45
C ASP A 749 24.32 -34.86 34.61
N GLU A 750 25.63 -34.92 34.84
CA GLU A 750 26.68 -33.95 34.54
C GLU A 750 27.33 -34.14 33.15
N SER A 751 27.77 -33.04 32.52
CA SER A 751 29.21 -32.78 32.21
C SER A 751 29.43 -31.85 30.99
N SER A 752 29.92 -30.65 31.27
CA SER A 752 31.10 -29.99 30.67
C SER A 752 30.95 -28.46 30.68
N ALA A 753 31.76 -27.85 31.53
CA ALA A 753 31.82 -26.41 31.74
C ALA A 753 32.51 -25.70 30.57
N GLY A 754 31.86 -24.67 30.04
CA GLY A 754 32.45 -23.65 29.18
C GLY A 754 32.01 -22.28 29.68
N SER A 755 32.91 -21.59 30.38
CA SER A 755 32.75 -20.24 30.92
C SER A 755 32.37 -19.24 29.82
N GLY A 756 31.21 -18.59 29.99
CA GLY A 756 30.79 -17.45 29.19
C GLY A 756 30.00 -16.47 30.06
N ASN A 757 30.59 -15.31 30.33
CA ASN A 757 29.95 -14.19 31.05
C ASN A 757 28.63 -13.80 30.36
N GLY A 758 27.50 -14.18 30.96
CA GLY A 758 26.19 -13.72 30.56
C GLY A 758 25.95 -12.29 31.03
N SER A 759 26.04 -11.32 30.11
CA SER A 759 25.41 -10.02 30.30
C SER A 759 23.91 -10.19 30.08
N GLY A 760 23.17 -10.24 31.19
CA GLY A 760 21.72 -10.32 31.19
C GLY A 760 21.10 -9.03 30.65
N THR A 761 20.35 -9.16 29.56
CA THR A 761 19.28 -8.25 29.16
C THR A 761 18.20 -9.08 28.48
N GLU A 762 17.33 -9.70 29.27
CA GLU A 762 15.97 -10.01 28.81
C GLU A 762 15.08 -8.84 29.23
N SER A 763 14.57 -8.11 28.24
CA SER A 763 13.48 -7.14 28.34
C SER A 763 12.54 -7.33 27.16
#